data_AF-A0A072TRF0-F1
#
_entry.id   AF-A0A072TRF0-F1
#
_cell.length_a   1.000
_cell.length_b   1.000
_cell.length_c   1.000
_cell.angle_alpha   90.00
_cell.angle_beta   90.00
_cell.angle_gamma   90.00
#
_symmetry.space_group_name_H-M   'P 1'
#
loop_
_entity.id
_entity.type
_entity.pdbx_description
1 polymer ?
#
loop_
_entity_poly.entity_id
_entity_poly.type
_entity_poly.pdbx_seq_one_letter_code
_entity_poly.pdbx_strand_id
1 'polypeptide(L)'
;MKMKMLSKKNNNVIFFWWLGMIMKFCFLLCACSENTSLSGGSKKINSFGSTSIVKLNTEDNQQLVIDNGIVSVTLSRPEGHVIAISYNGIDNILESENDEDDRGYFDVVWNEVGKPSTFQRYNSFPSKIRIEGTNFSVIAADENMVEVSFLRSWTSSMSGKDVPINIDKRYIFRSGDSGFYSYAIFDRPEGMPAVEVDQIRYVFKLNQHRFKYMALSNTRQRSMPTMRDRDTGQVLAYKEAVLLTKPINPQFRGEVDDKYQYSCENTDNTVHGWINFDSDEPVGFWMITPSNEFRNGGPIKQDLTSHVGPITLSMFVSTHYAGKEVTMAFEEGETYKKVFGPVFVYLNTDSSKNDNTTLWSDAVQQLSKEVKSWPYDFPKSQDYFPPNQRGAVFGRLLVQDWYLQGGKFQGTNAYVGLALPGDAGSWQRESKGYQFWTRSDAKGYFKINNIVPGDYNLYGWVPGFIGDYKYNGTITITPGGVINLNYLVYNPPRNGPTIWEIGIPNRLASEFHVPDPYPTLMNKLYTAQRRDKFRQYGLWERYTDMYPNDDLIYTVGVNKYRDWFYAHVTRSKGNKTYEPTTWQIIFEHEQDIISGNYTLQLALASAADADLQVRFNDPSIYPPHFATGLIGGDNAIARHGIHGLHWLFSIDVPSDLLVKGKNIVYLRQSKALSPFQGVMYDYIRLERPSSKT
;
A
#
# COMPACT_ATOMS: atom_id res chain seq x y z
N MET A 1 73.11 17.74 24.91
CA MET A 1 73.32 17.46 26.35
C MET A 1 72.22 16.48 26.79
N LYS A 2 72.65 15.31 27.30
CA LYS A 2 71.88 14.13 27.79
C LYS A 2 71.17 13.19 26.79
N MET A 3 71.76 11.99 26.73
CA MET A 3 71.30 10.70 26.19
C MET A 3 70.13 10.08 26.97
N LYS A 4 69.33 9.24 26.30
CA LYS A 4 69.08 7.80 26.60
C LYS A 4 68.11 7.23 25.54
N MET A 5 68.60 6.39 24.61
CA MET A 5 68.59 4.90 24.62
C MET A 5 67.19 4.29 24.40
N LEU A 6 66.90 3.79 23.19
CA LEU A 6 67.08 2.39 22.69
C LEU A 6 65.82 1.52 22.97
N SER A 7 65.01 1.21 21.95
CA SER A 7 65.09 0.00 21.09
C SER A 7 64.36 -1.23 21.64
N LYS A 8 63.30 -1.71 20.94
CA LYS A 8 63.34 -3.01 20.23
C LYS A 8 62.10 -3.31 19.37
N LYS A 9 62.43 -3.75 18.15
CA LYS A 9 61.75 -4.56 17.13
C LYS A 9 60.58 -5.50 17.52
N ASN A 10 59.61 -5.49 16.58
CA ASN A 10 58.95 -6.58 15.85
C ASN A 10 58.01 -7.63 16.50
N ASN A 11 56.91 -7.79 15.77
CA ASN A 11 56.11 -8.99 15.44
C ASN A 11 54.91 -9.37 16.33
N ASN A 12 53.82 -9.66 15.61
CA ASN A 12 52.52 -10.22 16.03
C ASN A 12 51.58 -9.13 16.59
N VAL A 13 50.39 -8.84 16.05
CA VAL A 13 49.31 -9.72 15.57
C VAL A 13 48.44 -8.92 14.59
N ILE A 14 48.50 -9.22 13.29
CA ILE A 14 47.41 -8.95 12.34
C ILE A 14 46.62 -10.26 12.27
N PHE A 15 45.71 -10.43 13.22
CA PHE A 15 44.74 -11.52 13.26
C PHE A 15 43.63 -11.04 14.21
N PHE A 16 42.38 -11.25 13.82
CA PHE A 16 41.15 -10.70 14.41
C PHE A 16 40.75 -9.29 13.94
N TRP A 17 40.33 -9.18 12.68
CA TRP A 17 39.21 -8.30 12.30
C TRP A 17 38.57 -8.76 10.96
N TRP A 18 38.49 -10.08 10.75
CA TRP A 18 37.97 -10.73 9.54
C TRP A 18 37.07 -11.95 9.86
N LEU A 19 36.26 -11.88 10.93
CA LEU A 19 35.34 -12.98 11.29
C LEU A 19 33.94 -12.53 11.75
N GLY A 20 33.49 -11.34 11.36
CA GLY A 20 32.13 -10.83 11.68
C GLY A 20 31.22 -10.59 10.47
N MET A 21 31.70 -10.78 9.24
CA MET A 21 30.99 -10.47 7.99
C MET A 21 30.99 -11.62 6.97
N ILE A 22 31.08 -12.87 7.43
CA ILE A 22 30.90 -14.10 6.61
C ILE A 22 29.91 -15.06 7.31
N MET A 23 28.81 -14.51 7.83
CA MET A 23 27.60 -15.27 8.18
C MET A 23 26.37 -14.41 7.89
N LYS A 24 26.13 -14.13 6.61
CA LYS A 24 24.82 -13.71 6.08
C LYS A 24 24.70 -13.84 4.55
N PHE A 25 25.65 -14.53 3.89
CA PHE A 25 25.75 -14.56 2.43
C PHE A 25 26.05 -15.94 1.81
N CYS A 26 25.70 -17.05 2.48
CA CYS A 26 25.90 -18.41 1.95
C CYS A 26 24.64 -19.29 1.92
N PHE A 27 23.45 -18.72 1.68
CA PHE A 27 22.29 -19.54 1.29
C PHE A 27 21.52 -18.89 0.15
N LEU A 28 22.15 -18.81 -1.01
CA LEU A 28 21.47 -18.77 -2.31
C LEU A 28 22.48 -19.23 -3.38
N LEU A 29 22.15 -20.39 -3.98
CA LEU A 29 22.65 -20.93 -5.25
C LEU A 29 23.98 -21.73 -5.22
N CYS A 30 23.88 -23.04 -5.00
CA CYS A 30 24.29 -24.09 -5.95
C CYS A 30 24.24 -25.48 -5.29
N ALA A 31 23.40 -26.38 -5.81
CA ALA A 31 23.74 -27.79 -6.06
C ALA A 31 22.51 -28.53 -6.60
N CYS A 32 22.50 -28.76 -7.91
CA CYS A 32 21.83 -29.93 -8.48
C CYS A 32 22.76 -31.13 -8.31
N SER A 33 22.16 -32.29 -7.99
CA SER A 33 22.63 -33.66 -8.25
C SER A 33 23.98 -34.10 -7.68
N GLU A 34 23.95 -34.98 -6.67
CA GLU A 34 24.51 -36.34 -6.77
C GLU A 34 24.03 -37.27 -5.63
N ASN A 35 23.78 -38.52 -6.01
CA ASN A 35 23.31 -39.63 -5.17
C ASN A 35 24.37 -40.10 -4.17
N THR A 36 24.02 -40.31 -2.89
CA THR A 36 24.36 -41.56 -2.18
C THR A 36 23.54 -41.73 -0.89
N SER A 37 23.15 -42.98 -0.69
CA SER A 37 22.33 -43.57 0.36
C SER A 37 22.92 -43.50 1.78
N LEU A 38 22.08 -43.32 2.79
CA LEU A 38 22.23 -43.92 4.13
C LEU A 38 20.85 -44.07 4.82
N SER A 39 20.57 -45.30 5.25
CA SER A 39 19.48 -45.76 6.12
C SER A 39 19.44 -45.02 7.46
N GLY A 40 18.37 -44.94 8.24
CA GLY A 40 17.06 -45.59 8.26
C GLY A 40 16.37 -45.14 9.56
N GLY A 41 15.06 -44.92 9.51
CA GLY A 41 14.27 -44.43 10.63
C GLY A 41 12.81 -44.30 10.24
N SER A 42 12.16 -45.45 10.01
CA SER A 42 10.76 -45.55 9.58
C SER A 42 9.82 -44.96 10.63
N LYS A 43 9.23 -43.80 10.34
CA LYS A 43 7.89 -43.43 10.83
C LYS A 43 6.97 -43.41 9.61
N LYS A 44 6.05 -44.38 9.58
CA LYS A 44 4.99 -44.51 8.59
C LYS A 44 4.21 -43.21 8.49
N ILE A 45 4.45 -42.45 7.43
CA ILE A 45 3.48 -41.49 6.90
C ILE A 45 2.51 -42.35 6.11
N ASN A 46 1.28 -42.53 6.62
CA ASN A 46 0.21 -43.09 5.81
C ASN A 46 -0.14 -42.05 4.74
N SER A 47 0.45 -42.19 3.56
CA SER A 47 -0.03 -41.55 2.35
C SER A 47 -1.35 -42.20 1.93
N PHE A 48 -2.47 -41.68 2.44
CA PHE A 48 -3.73 -41.88 1.75
C PHE A 48 -3.80 -40.87 0.61
N GLY A 49 -3.34 -41.31 -0.56
CA GLY A 49 -3.73 -40.71 -1.83
C GLY A 49 -5.21 -41.00 -2.08
N SER A 50 -6.09 -40.28 -1.39
CA SER A 50 -7.47 -40.10 -1.82
C SER A 50 -7.47 -38.80 -2.60
N THR A 51 -7.57 -38.86 -3.93
CA THR A 51 -7.94 -37.68 -4.73
C THR A 51 -9.28 -37.19 -4.20
N SER A 52 -9.28 -36.11 -3.40
CA SER A 52 -10.51 -35.58 -2.83
C SER A 52 -11.32 -34.97 -3.97
N ILE A 53 -12.44 -35.61 -4.31
CA ILE A 53 -13.32 -35.16 -5.39
C ILE A 53 -13.96 -33.84 -4.96
N VAL A 54 -13.88 -32.81 -5.80
CA VAL A 54 -14.65 -31.58 -5.59
C VAL A 54 -16.13 -31.86 -5.85
N LYS A 55 -16.98 -31.56 -4.87
CA LYS A 55 -18.42 -31.80 -4.92
C LYS A 55 -19.15 -30.46 -4.91
N LEU A 56 -20.08 -30.31 -5.83
CA LEU A 56 -21.01 -29.19 -5.90
C LEU A 56 -22.42 -29.71 -5.57
N ASN A 57 -23.03 -29.17 -4.52
CA ASN A 57 -24.43 -29.43 -4.18
C ASN A 57 -25.27 -28.17 -4.45
N THR A 58 -26.27 -28.30 -5.33
CA THR A 58 -27.22 -27.24 -5.70
C THR A 58 -28.68 -27.66 -5.49
N GLU A 59 -28.95 -28.61 -4.61
CA GLU A 59 -30.32 -29.09 -4.31
C GLU A 59 -31.18 -28.00 -3.67
N ASP A 60 -30.56 -27.12 -2.87
CA ASP A 60 -31.20 -25.93 -2.35
C ASP A 60 -31.24 -24.81 -3.42
N ASN A 61 -32.38 -24.14 -3.52
CA ASN A 61 -32.57 -23.05 -4.47
C ASN A 61 -32.11 -21.70 -3.91
N GLN A 62 -31.87 -21.58 -2.61
CA GLN A 62 -31.43 -20.34 -1.93
C GLN A 62 -29.93 -20.34 -1.62
N GLN A 63 -29.27 -21.49 -1.67
CA GLN A 63 -27.85 -21.64 -1.39
C GLN A 63 -27.26 -22.81 -2.17
N LEU A 64 -25.94 -22.84 -2.28
CA LEU A 64 -25.20 -24.00 -2.76
C LEU A 64 -23.99 -24.26 -1.87
N VAL A 65 -23.53 -25.50 -1.86
CA VAL A 65 -22.36 -25.93 -1.09
C VAL A 65 -21.31 -26.49 -2.04
N ILE A 66 -20.08 -26.01 -1.93
CA ILE A 66 -18.93 -26.55 -2.65
C ILE A 66 -17.93 -27.08 -1.63
N ASP A 67 -17.64 -28.38 -1.73
CA ASP A 67 -16.75 -29.11 -0.84
C ASP A 67 -15.60 -29.71 -1.66
N ASN A 68 -14.36 -29.32 -1.39
CA ASN A 68 -13.19 -29.87 -2.08
C ASN A 68 -12.48 -30.99 -1.30
N GLY A 69 -13.11 -31.48 -0.23
CA GLY A 69 -12.62 -32.49 0.71
C GLY A 69 -11.74 -31.95 1.83
N ILE A 70 -11.43 -30.64 1.83
CA ILE A 70 -10.65 -29.96 2.86
C ILE A 70 -11.47 -28.80 3.46
N VAL A 71 -12.02 -27.97 2.59
CA VAL A 71 -12.88 -26.83 2.92
C VAL A 71 -14.24 -27.06 2.27
N SER A 72 -15.30 -26.78 3.02
CA SER A 72 -16.67 -26.71 2.50
C SER A 72 -17.17 -25.28 2.64
N VAL A 73 -17.70 -24.70 1.57
CA VAL A 73 -18.18 -23.32 1.53
C VAL A 73 -19.62 -23.27 1.06
N THR A 74 -20.45 -22.60 1.83
CA THR A 74 -21.85 -22.32 1.49
C THR A 74 -21.95 -20.92 0.90
N LEU A 75 -22.51 -20.82 -0.31
CA LEU A 75 -22.75 -19.58 -1.02
C LEU A 75 -24.25 -19.32 -1.18
N SER A 76 -24.69 -18.07 -1.04
CA SER A 76 -26.08 -17.69 -1.32
C SER A 76 -26.38 -17.76 -2.82
N ARG A 77 -27.62 -18.04 -3.19
CA ARG A 77 -28.06 -18.22 -4.58
C ARG A 77 -29.36 -17.46 -4.84
N PRO A 78 -29.40 -16.55 -5.84
CA PRO A 78 -28.35 -16.25 -6.83
C PRO A 78 -27.33 -15.19 -6.39
N GLU A 79 -27.36 -14.71 -5.14
CA GLU A 79 -26.67 -13.47 -4.78
C GLU A 79 -25.16 -13.65 -4.67
N GLY A 80 -24.65 -14.84 -4.33
CA GLY A 80 -23.21 -15.13 -4.24
C GLY A 80 -22.50 -14.48 -3.05
N HIS A 81 -23.15 -14.44 -1.89
CA HIS A 81 -22.49 -14.17 -0.60
C HIS A 81 -21.88 -15.44 -0.03
N VAL A 82 -20.78 -15.33 0.70
CA VAL A 82 -20.19 -16.45 1.45
C VAL A 82 -20.86 -16.51 2.81
N ILE A 83 -21.78 -17.46 2.97
CA ILE A 83 -22.65 -17.61 4.15
C ILE A 83 -21.92 -18.36 5.27
N ALA A 84 -21.19 -19.41 4.90
CA ALA A 84 -20.46 -20.25 5.83
C ALA A 84 -19.19 -20.82 5.19
N ILE A 85 -18.16 -21.01 6.02
CA ILE A 85 -16.95 -21.73 5.67
C ILE A 85 -16.73 -22.78 6.76
N SER A 86 -16.84 -24.05 6.41
CA SER A 86 -16.54 -25.18 7.28
C SER A 86 -15.11 -25.67 7.04
N TYR A 87 -14.36 -25.84 8.10
CA TYR A 87 -12.97 -26.27 8.02
C TYR A 87 -12.52 -26.95 9.32
N ASN A 88 -11.82 -28.07 9.20
CA ASN A 88 -11.19 -28.77 10.32
C ASN A 88 -12.13 -29.00 11.52
N GLY A 89 -13.32 -29.55 11.25
CA GLY A 89 -14.34 -29.83 12.27
C GLY A 89 -15.10 -28.61 12.81
N ILE A 90 -14.81 -27.40 12.33
CA ILE A 90 -15.59 -26.20 12.65
C ILE A 90 -16.66 -26.02 11.56
N ASP A 91 -17.93 -25.99 11.98
CA ASP A 91 -19.08 -25.86 11.06
C ASP A 91 -19.10 -24.52 10.32
N ASN A 92 -18.82 -23.41 11.00
CA ASN A 92 -18.73 -22.10 10.39
C ASN A 92 -17.70 -21.21 11.11
N ILE A 93 -16.67 -20.78 10.38
CA ILE A 93 -15.67 -19.84 10.89
C ILE A 93 -16.07 -18.37 10.74
N LEU A 94 -17.13 -18.07 9.98
CA LEU A 94 -17.66 -16.71 9.81
C LEU A 94 -18.53 -16.28 11.01
N GLU A 95 -18.79 -14.99 11.13
CA GLU A 95 -19.64 -14.43 12.19
C GLU A 95 -21.11 -14.80 11.98
N SER A 96 -21.56 -15.88 12.61
CA SER A 96 -22.92 -16.42 12.44
C SER A 96 -24.01 -15.54 13.06
N GLU A 97 -23.65 -14.62 13.96
CA GLU A 97 -24.60 -13.64 14.51
C GLU A 97 -24.97 -12.55 13.50
N ASN A 98 -24.18 -12.38 12.43
CA ASN A 98 -24.52 -11.47 11.34
C ASN A 98 -25.53 -12.12 10.37
N ASP A 99 -26.30 -11.27 9.71
CA ASP A 99 -27.09 -11.63 8.53
C ASP A 99 -26.19 -12.28 7.47
N GLU A 100 -26.76 -13.21 6.67
CA GLU A 100 -25.99 -14.02 5.72
C GLU A 100 -25.21 -13.19 4.69
N ASP A 101 -25.76 -12.03 4.31
CA ASP A 101 -25.16 -11.08 3.38
C ASP A 101 -24.08 -10.19 4.02
N ASP A 102 -23.90 -10.25 5.35
CA ASP A 102 -22.89 -9.50 6.12
C ASP A 102 -21.80 -10.40 6.74
N ARG A 103 -21.57 -11.58 6.17
CA ARG A 103 -20.51 -12.51 6.60
C ARG A 103 -19.30 -12.44 5.69
N GLY A 104 -19.43 -12.95 4.47
CA GLY A 104 -18.44 -12.78 3.40
C GLY A 104 -19.10 -12.20 2.15
N TYR A 105 -18.65 -11.03 1.70
CA TYR A 105 -19.29 -10.34 0.58
C TYR A 105 -18.30 -9.57 -0.28
N PHE A 106 -18.75 -9.20 -1.47
CA PHE A 106 -18.06 -8.28 -2.38
C PHE A 106 -18.86 -6.98 -2.41
N ASP A 107 -18.18 -5.85 -2.20
CA ASP A 107 -18.81 -4.53 -2.25
C ASP A 107 -18.11 -3.58 -3.24
N VAL A 108 -18.89 -2.61 -3.70
CA VAL A 108 -18.43 -1.49 -4.52
C VAL A 108 -18.95 -0.21 -3.89
N VAL A 109 -18.04 0.66 -3.46
CA VAL A 109 -18.39 2.02 -3.03
C VAL A 109 -18.33 2.91 -4.26
N TRP A 110 -19.46 3.46 -4.65
CA TRP A 110 -19.60 4.27 -5.87
C TRP A 110 -20.48 5.50 -5.63
N ASN A 111 -20.39 6.48 -6.51
CA ASN A 111 -21.17 7.71 -6.46
C ASN A 111 -21.69 8.08 -7.85
N GLU A 112 -22.84 8.74 -7.88
CA GLU A 112 -23.28 9.44 -9.09
C GLU A 112 -22.45 10.70 -9.28
N VAL A 113 -22.01 10.95 -10.50
CA VAL A 113 -21.16 12.11 -10.84
C VAL A 113 -21.87 13.41 -10.40
N GLY A 114 -21.13 14.29 -9.72
CA GLY A 114 -21.63 15.57 -9.24
C GLY A 114 -22.61 15.50 -8.05
N LYS A 115 -22.90 14.32 -7.50
CA LYS A 115 -23.75 14.16 -6.30
C LYS A 115 -22.90 13.88 -5.04
N PRO A 116 -23.45 14.19 -3.84
CA PRO A 116 -22.80 13.80 -2.58
C PRO A 116 -22.56 12.30 -2.52
N SER A 117 -21.56 11.89 -1.74
CA SER A 117 -21.18 10.48 -1.70
C SER A 117 -22.34 9.60 -1.25
N THR A 118 -22.40 8.36 -1.74
CA THR A 118 -23.47 7.42 -1.38
C THR A 118 -23.56 7.23 0.14
N PHE A 119 -22.43 7.32 0.85
CA PHE A 119 -22.39 7.31 2.31
C PHE A 119 -23.10 8.53 2.93
N GLN A 120 -22.87 9.73 2.39
CA GLN A 120 -23.53 10.97 2.85
C GLN A 120 -25.03 10.97 2.54
N ARG A 121 -25.45 10.35 1.43
CA ARG A 121 -26.86 10.32 1.01
C ARG A 121 -27.73 9.39 1.87
N TYR A 122 -27.16 8.31 2.41
CA TYR A 122 -27.93 7.27 3.11
C TYR A 122 -27.62 7.15 4.62
N ASN A 123 -26.73 7.99 5.19
CA ASN A 123 -26.42 8.07 6.63
C ASN A 123 -26.13 6.73 7.34
N SER A 124 -25.78 5.69 6.59
CA SER A 124 -25.49 4.32 7.03
C SER A 124 -24.66 3.62 5.95
N PHE A 125 -23.95 2.53 6.27
CA PHE A 125 -23.41 1.64 5.24
C PHE A 125 -24.61 0.99 4.56
N PRO A 126 -25.01 1.43 3.36
CA PRO A 126 -26.24 0.94 2.79
C PRO A 126 -25.97 -0.49 2.29
N SER A 127 -26.92 -1.40 2.49
CA SER A 127 -26.94 -2.72 1.83
C SER A 127 -26.65 -2.62 0.32
N LYS A 128 -26.98 -1.47 -0.29
CA LYS A 128 -26.73 -1.10 -1.70
C LYS A 128 -25.26 -1.06 -2.18
N ILE A 129 -24.26 -1.15 -1.30
CA ILE A 129 -22.87 -1.28 -1.78
C ILE A 129 -22.49 -2.74 -2.01
N ARG A 130 -23.20 -3.69 -1.39
CA ARG A 130 -22.96 -5.12 -1.61
C ARG A 130 -23.48 -5.49 -2.99
N ILE A 131 -22.68 -6.24 -3.74
CA ILE A 131 -23.07 -6.67 -5.07
C ILE A 131 -23.76 -8.02 -4.96
N GLU A 132 -25.07 -8.01 -5.17
CA GLU A 132 -25.91 -9.20 -5.24
C GLU A 132 -26.00 -9.68 -6.69
N GLY A 133 -25.57 -10.93 -6.92
CA GLY A 133 -25.81 -11.60 -8.20
C GLY A 133 -27.31 -11.81 -8.45
N THR A 134 -27.71 -11.71 -9.71
CA THR A 134 -29.10 -11.98 -10.15
C THR A 134 -29.19 -13.29 -10.93
N ASN A 135 -28.05 -13.84 -11.35
CA ASN A 135 -27.97 -15.05 -12.14
C ASN A 135 -26.79 -15.91 -11.67
N PHE A 136 -27.08 -17.15 -11.31
CA PHE A 136 -26.09 -18.16 -10.93
C PHE A 136 -25.83 -19.10 -12.11
N SER A 137 -24.56 -19.40 -12.37
CA SER A 137 -24.19 -20.44 -13.32
C SER A 137 -22.97 -21.24 -12.87
N VAL A 138 -22.95 -22.52 -13.26
CA VAL A 138 -21.80 -23.41 -13.11
C VAL A 138 -20.99 -23.32 -14.40
N ILE A 139 -19.74 -22.91 -14.28
CA ILE A 139 -18.85 -22.62 -15.40
C ILE A 139 -18.01 -23.85 -15.72
N ALA A 140 -17.52 -24.51 -14.67
CA ALA A 140 -16.89 -25.81 -14.74
C ALA A 140 -17.23 -26.60 -13.48
N ALA A 141 -17.42 -27.91 -13.63
CA ALA A 141 -17.58 -28.84 -12.52
C ALA A 141 -17.08 -30.22 -12.95
N ASP A 142 -15.93 -30.60 -12.41
CA ASP A 142 -15.36 -31.93 -12.53
C ASP A 142 -14.71 -32.35 -11.20
N GLU A 143 -14.14 -33.56 -11.16
CA GLU A 143 -13.56 -34.11 -9.92
C GLU A 143 -12.40 -33.29 -9.36
N ASN A 144 -11.73 -32.49 -10.20
CA ASN A 144 -10.57 -31.70 -9.82
C ASN A 144 -10.91 -30.25 -9.49
N MET A 145 -11.99 -29.70 -10.08
CA MET A 145 -12.32 -28.29 -9.91
C MET A 145 -13.81 -27.98 -10.13
N VAL A 146 -14.31 -27.03 -9.34
CA VAL A 146 -15.58 -26.33 -9.57
C VAL A 146 -15.31 -24.83 -9.72
N GLU A 147 -15.84 -24.23 -10.78
CA GLU A 147 -15.93 -22.78 -10.97
C GLU A 147 -17.40 -22.37 -11.09
N VAL A 148 -17.83 -21.41 -10.28
CA VAL A 148 -19.19 -20.86 -10.29
C VAL A 148 -19.19 -19.34 -10.50
N SER A 149 -20.28 -18.84 -11.06
CA SER A 149 -20.52 -17.45 -11.43
C SER A 149 -21.79 -16.91 -10.81
N PHE A 150 -21.73 -15.65 -10.36
CA PHE A 150 -22.85 -14.88 -9.83
C PHE A 150 -22.87 -13.53 -10.54
N LEU A 151 -23.58 -13.48 -11.67
CA LEU A 151 -23.66 -12.31 -12.54
C LEU A 151 -24.80 -11.38 -12.10
N ARG A 152 -24.48 -10.11 -11.93
CA ARG A 152 -25.43 -9.01 -11.86
C ARG A 152 -25.33 -8.16 -13.11
N SER A 153 -26.35 -8.20 -13.95
CA SER A 153 -26.47 -7.31 -15.10
C SER A 153 -27.19 -6.03 -14.70
N TRP A 154 -26.64 -4.88 -15.03
CA TRP A 154 -27.28 -3.61 -14.74
C TRP A 154 -28.37 -3.30 -15.77
N THR A 155 -29.50 -2.77 -15.30
CA THR A 155 -30.60 -2.30 -16.15
C THR A 155 -31.04 -0.90 -15.73
N SER A 156 -31.73 -0.18 -16.62
CA SER A 156 -32.19 1.19 -16.36
C SER A 156 -33.07 1.33 -15.12
N SER A 157 -33.80 0.28 -14.71
CA SER A 157 -34.59 0.27 -13.46
C SER A 157 -33.74 0.35 -12.17
N MET A 158 -32.44 0.08 -12.28
CA MET A 158 -31.47 0.13 -11.18
C MET A 158 -30.75 1.49 -11.10
N SER A 159 -31.08 2.43 -11.98
CA SER A 159 -30.48 3.77 -12.00
C SER A 159 -30.63 4.49 -10.66
N GLY A 160 -29.54 5.09 -10.19
CA GLY A 160 -29.45 5.77 -8.88
C GLY A 160 -29.53 4.85 -7.66
N LYS A 161 -29.68 3.54 -7.84
CA LYS A 161 -29.73 2.54 -6.76
C LYS A 161 -28.51 1.64 -6.74
N ASP A 162 -28.00 1.33 -7.93
CA ASP A 162 -26.90 0.40 -8.15
C ASP A 162 -25.85 0.96 -9.09
N VAL A 163 -24.59 0.56 -8.88
CA VAL A 163 -23.48 0.92 -9.77
C VAL A 163 -23.79 0.44 -11.20
N PRO A 164 -23.75 1.33 -12.23
CA PRO A 164 -24.03 1.01 -13.63
C PRO A 164 -22.87 0.26 -14.29
N ILE A 165 -22.62 -0.96 -13.80
CA ILE A 165 -21.60 -1.88 -14.29
C ILE A 165 -22.16 -3.31 -14.15
N ASN A 166 -22.00 -4.14 -15.17
CA ASN A 166 -22.23 -5.57 -15.04
C ASN A 166 -21.08 -6.18 -14.24
N ILE A 167 -21.42 -6.91 -13.17
CA ILE A 167 -20.41 -7.48 -12.27
C ILE A 167 -20.66 -8.98 -12.15
N ASP A 168 -19.65 -9.76 -12.51
CA ASP A 168 -19.65 -11.21 -12.38
C ASP A 168 -18.66 -11.63 -11.30
N LYS A 169 -19.17 -12.13 -10.17
CA LYS A 169 -18.35 -12.68 -9.09
C LYS A 169 -18.11 -14.15 -9.35
N ARG A 170 -16.87 -14.58 -9.22
CA ARG A 170 -16.44 -15.93 -9.52
C ARG A 170 -15.74 -16.55 -8.33
N TYR A 171 -16.03 -17.83 -8.10
CA TYR A 171 -15.37 -18.64 -7.08
C TYR A 171 -14.86 -19.93 -7.71
N ILE A 172 -13.61 -20.29 -7.38
CA ILE A 172 -12.96 -21.50 -7.87
C ILE A 172 -12.52 -22.35 -6.68
N PHE A 173 -12.90 -23.62 -6.70
CA PHE A 173 -12.54 -24.63 -5.71
C PHE A 173 -11.78 -25.74 -6.41
N ARG A 174 -10.61 -26.09 -5.90
CA ARG A 174 -9.76 -27.13 -6.49
C ARG A 174 -9.52 -28.26 -5.50
N SER A 175 -9.44 -29.47 -6.01
CA SER A 175 -9.02 -30.65 -5.23
C SER A 175 -7.63 -30.42 -4.64
N GLY A 176 -7.45 -30.73 -3.37
CA GLY A 176 -6.17 -30.63 -2.66
C GLY A 176 -5.77 -29.24 -2.16
N ASP A 177 -6.45 -28.17 -2.57
CA ASP A 177 -6.17 -26.81 -2.09
C ASP A 177 -6.90 -26.58 -0.74
N SER A 178 -6.19 -26.07 0.28
CA SER A 178 -6.83 -25.75 1.58
C SER A 178 -7.43 -24.34 1.55
N GLY A 179 -8.44 -24.16 0.70
CA GLY A 179 -9.02 -22.84 0.46
C GLY A 179 -9.82 -22.75 -0.83
N PHE A 180 -10.10 -21.52 -1.24
CA PHE A 180 -10.76 -21.23 -2.51
C PHE A 180 -10.29 -19.89 -3.08
N TYR A 181 -10.39 -19.75 -4.41
CA TYR A 181 -10.03 -18.52 -5.11
C TYR A 181 -11.29 -17.71 -5.40
N SER A 182 -11.16 -16.39 -5.36
CA SER A 182 -12.22 -15.48 -5.79
C SER A 182 -11.70 -14.39 -6.72
N TYR A 183 -12.51 -14.02 -7.69
CA TYR A 183 -12.22 -12.94 -8.62
C TYR A 183 -13.52 -12.30 -9.13
N ALA A 184 -13.43 -11.10 -9.68
CA ALA A 184 -14.58 -10.38 -10.22
C ALA A 184 -14.28 -9.84 -11.62
N ILE A 185 -15.27 -9.90 -12.50
CA ILE A 185 -15.20 -9.32 -13.84
C ILE A 185 -16.13 -8.12 -13.86
N PHE A 186 -15.58 -6.95 -14.18
CA PHE A 186 -16.36 -5.74 -14.44
C PHE A 186 -16.48 -5.62 -15.95
N ASP A 187 -17.73 -5.49 -16.41
CA ASP A 187 -18.05 -5.29 -17.82
C ASP A 187 -19.05 -4.14 -17.96
N ARG A 188 -18.64 -3.11 -18.69
CA ARG A 188 -19.40 -1.89 -18.92
C ARG A 188 -19.48 -1.69 -20.45
N PRO A 189 -20.56 -2.17 -21.09
CA PRO A 189 -20.83 -1.87 -22.49
C PRO A 189 -21.26 -0.42 -22.69
N GLU A 190 -21.35 -0.01 -23.96
CA GLU A 190 -21.87 1.31 -24.34
C GLU A 190 -23.31 1.52 -23.85
N GLY A 191 -23.66 2.77 -23.54
CA GLY A 191 -25.02 3.17 -23.10
C GLY A 191 -25.26 3.14 -21.59
N MET A 192 -24.25 2.83 -20.77
CA MET A 192 -24.39 2.92 -19.31
C MET A 192 -24.16 4.36 -18.79
N PRO A 193 -24.90 4.82 -17.75
CA PRO A 193 -24.73 6.16 -17.17
C PRO A 193 -23.35 6.39 -16.55
N ALA A 194 -22.88 7.63 -16.54
CA ALA A 194 -21.63 8.02 -15.88
C ALA A 194 -21.60 7.62 -14.40
N VAL A 195 -20.42 7.25 -13.87
CA VAL A 195 -20.26 6.82 -12.48
C VAL A 195 -18.85 7.02 -11.95
N GLU A 196 -18.73 7.32 -10.66
CA GLU A 196 -17.47 7.26 -9.92
C GLU A 196 -17.43 6.01 -9.04
N VAL A 197 -16.37 5.21 -9.13
CA VAL A 197 -16.10 4.09 -8.21
C VAL A 197 -14.91 4.42 -7.32
N ASP A 198 -15.16 4.48 -6.01
CA ASP A 198 -14.18 4.84 -4.98
C ASP A 198 -13.57 3.63 -4.30
N GLN A 199 -14.29 2.50 -4.20
CA GLN A 199 -13.76 1.27 -3.59
C GLN A 199 -14.31 0.02 -4.28
N ILE A 200 -13.47 -1.02 -4.36
CA ILE A 200 -13.83 -2.38 -4.79
C ILE A 200 -13.09 -3.35 -3.87
N ARG A 201 -13.82 -4.26 -3.20
CA ARG A 201 -13.19 -5.22 -2.27
C ARG A 201 -14.03 -6.45 -1.97
N TYR A 202 -13.34 -7.49 -1.53
CA TYR A 202 -13.93 -8.56 -0.72
C TYR A 202 -13.78 -8.24 0.77
N VAL A 203 -14.78 -8.64 1.55
CA VAL A 203 -14.83 -8.51 3.01
C VAL A 203 -15.21 -9.86 3.60
N PHE A 204 -14.46 -10.30 4.62
CA PHE A 204 -14.78 -11.47 5.42
C PHE A 204 -14.82 -11.08 6.89
N LYS A 205 -15.95 -11.31 7.55
CA LYS A 205 -16.14 -11.13 9.00
C LYS A 205 -16.11 -12.50 9.67
N LEU A 206 -15.04 -12.75 10.40
CA LEU A 206 -14.82 -14.02 11.08
C LEU A 206 -15.53 -14.04 12.43
N ASN A 207 -15.75 -15.23 12.99
CA ASN A 207 -16.36 -15.39 14.29
C ASN A 207 -15.53 -14.71 15.39
N GLN A 208 -16.08 -13.68 16.02
CA GLN A 208 -15.38 -12.83 16.99
C GLN A 208 -14.96 -13.54 18.28
N HIS A 209 -15.65 -14.64 18.63
CA HIS A 209 -15.33 -15.43 19.81
C HIS A 209 -14.13 -16.35 19.60
N ARG A 210 -13.83 -16.71 18.34
CA ARG A 210 -12.74 -17.62 17.97
C ARG A 210 -11.48 -16.87 17.57
N PHE A 211 -11.60 -15.93 16.64
CA PHE A 211 -10.46 -15.27 16.02
C PHE A 211 -10.03 -14.03 16.81
N LYS A 212 -8.98 -14.18 17.63
CA LYS A 212 -8.51 -13.14 18.56
C LYS A 212 -7.14 -12.58 18.23
N TYR A 213 -6.41 -13.20 17.30
CA TYR A 213 -5.03 -12.82 16.98
C TYR A 213 -4.90 -12.51 15.50
N MET A 214 -4.37 -11.33 15.20
CA MET A 214 -4.21 -10.86 13.83
C MET A 214 -2.73 -10.89 13.46
N ALA A 215 -2.42 -11.28 12.23
CA ALA A 215 -1.09 -11.19 11.67
C ALA A 215 -1.10 -10.56 10.28
N LEU A 216 -0.26 -9.53 10.12
CA LEU A 216 -0.07 -8.77 8.88
C LEU A 216 1.35 -8.92 8.31
N SER A 217 2.31 -9.16 9.21
CA SER A 217 3.71 -9.42 8.88
C SER A 217 4.39 -10.06 10.10
N ASN A 218 5.62 -10.53 9.93
CA ASN A 218 6.47 -11.04 11.03
C ASN A 218 6.54 -10.11 12.24
N THR A 219 6.35 -8.80 12.02
CA THR A 219 6.54 -7.76 13.04
C THR A 219 5.27 -7.02 13.42
N ARG A 220 4.16 -7.25 12.70
CA ARG A 220 2.86 -6.61 12.93
C ARG A 220 1.82 -7.70 13.11
N GLN A 221 1.89 -8.34 14.27
CA GLN A 221 0.98 -9.40 14.68
C GLN A 221 0.79 -9.37 16.19
N ARG A 222 -0.44 -9.56 16.65
CA ARG A 222 -0.79 -9.55 18.09
C ARG A 222 -2.20 -10.08 18.33
N SER A 223 -2.49 -10.39 19.60
CA SER A 223 -3.87 -10.42 20.07
C SER A 223 -4.50 -9.04 19.90
N MET A 224 -5.74 -9.00 19.45
CA MET A 224 -6.46 -7.76 19.14
C MET A 224 -7.57 -7.50 20.17
N PRO A 225 -7.94 -6.24 20.40
CA PRO A 225 -9.16 -5.90 21.13
C PRO A 225 -10.40 -6.36 20.34
N THR A 226 -11.53 -6.49 21.03
CA THR A 226 -12.80 -6.91 20.43
C THR A 226 -13.59 -5.72 19.87
N MET A 227 -14.60 -5.99 19.06
CA MET A 227 -15.54 -4.97 18.56
C MET A 227 -16.27 -4.29 19.74
N ARG A 228 -16.69 -5.08 20.74
CA ARG A 228 -17.29 -4.57 22.00
C ARG A 228 -16.38 -3.63 22.78
N ASP A 229 -15.07 -3.89 22.80
CA ASP A 229 -14.09 -3.00 23.46
C ASP A 229 -14.05 -1.62 22.79
N ARG A 230 -14.26 -1.59 21.46
CA ARG A 230 -14.40 -0.33 20.71
C ARG A 230 -15.75 0.34 20.97
N ASP A 231 -16.85 -0.42 20.93
CA ASP A 231 -18.21 0.14 21.11
C ASP A 231 -18.40 0.80 22.49
N THR A 232 -17.72 0.27 23.51
CA THR A 232 -17.73 0.81 24.87
C THR A 232 -16.57 1.78 25.15
N GLY A 233 -15.71 1.99 24.16
CA GLY A 233 -14.57 2.90 24.20
C GLY A 233 -14.97 4.35 23.97
N GLN A 234 -13.97 5.23 23.96
CA GLN A 234 -14.15 6.65 23.67
C GLN A 234 -13.69 6.96 22.25
N VAL A 235 -14.63 7.37 21.40
CA VAL A 235 -14.31 7.92 20.07
C VAL A 235 -13.49 9.20 20.23
N LEU A 236 -12.42 9.31 19.44
CA LEU A 236 -11.51 10.46 19.45
C LEU A 236 -11.86 11.44 18.32
N ALA A 237 -10.88 11.93 17.56
CA ALA A 237 -11.11 12.97 16.55
C ALA A 237 -12.01 12.53 15.39
N TYR A 238 -12.12 11.23 15.12
CA TYR A 238 -12.97 10.63 14.08
C TYR A 238 -13.38 9.21 14.49
N LYS A 239 -14.46 8.69 13.89
CA LYS A 239 -15.14 7.45 14.32
C LYS A 239 -14.24 6.20 14.30
N GLU A 240 -13.25 6.16 13.41
CA GLU A 240 -12.33 5.02 13.32
C GLU A 240 -11.35 4.94 14.49
N ALA A 241 -11.00 6.07 15.12
CA ALA A 241 -10.05 6.12 16.24
C ALA A 241 -10.78 6.05 17.59
N VAL A 242 -10.54 4.97 18.32
CA VAL A 242 -11.22 4.70 19.60
C VAL A 242 -10.19 4.41 20.69
N LEU A 243 -10.25 5.17 21.78
CA LEU A 243 -9.50 4.90 23.01
C LEU A 243 -10.20 3.79 23.80
N LEU A 244 -9.45 2.72 24.10
CA LEU A 244 -9.94 1.57 24.84
C LEU A 244 -9.92 1.86 26.35
N THR A 245 -11.08 2.18 26.93
CA THR A 245 -11.20 2.59 28.34
C THR A 245 -11.43 1.40 29.27
N LYS A 246 -12.27 0.45 28.87
CA LYS A 246 -12.66 -0.73 29.66
C LYS A 246 -12.61 -2.02 28.82
N PRO A 247 -11.48 -2.34 28.15
CA PRO A 247 -11.41 -3.54 27.33
C PRO A 247 -11.50 -4.81 28.17
N ILE A 248 -12.03 -5.88 27.58
CA ILE A 248 -12.11 -7.23 28.15
C ILE A 248 -10.72 -7.71 28.55
N ASN A 249 -9.71 -7.52 27.68
CA ASN A 249 -8.31 -7.73 28.05
C ASN A 249 -7.73 -6.41 28.62
N PRO A 250 -7.41 -6.36 29.94
CA PRO A 250 -6.91 -5.14 30.57
C PRO A 250 -5.59 -4.62 29.99
N GLN A 251 -4.81 -5.46 29.29
CA GLN A 251 -3.55 -5.03 28.67
C GLN A 251 -3.75 -3.98 27.58
N PHE A 252 -4.92 -3.96 26.92
CA PHE A 252 -5.24 -2.96 25.89
C PHE A 252 -5.76 -1.64 26.48
N ARG A 253 -5.96 -1.55 27.79
CA ARG A 253 -6.47 -0.31 28.40
C ARG A 253 -5.50 0.83 28.14
N GLY A 254 -6.04 1.95 27.66
CA GLY A 254 -5.26 3.14 27.32
C GLY A 254 -4.58 3.09 25.95
N GLU A 255 -4.81 2.04 25.16
CA GLU A 255 -4.41 2.04 23.75
C GLU A 255 -5.50 2.64 22.87
N VAL A 256 -5.09 3.29 21.78
CA VAL A 256 -6.00 3.66 20.69
C VAL A 256 -6.00 2.54 19.65
N ASP A 257 -7.20 2.15 19.24
CA ASP A 257 -7.43 1.26 18.10
C ASP A 257 -8.02 2.04 16.93
N ASP A 258 -7.36 1.96 15.79
CA ASP A 258 -7.80 2.53 14.52
C ASP A 258 -7.39 1.60 13.37
N LYS A 259 -8.35 1.24 12.52
CA LYS A 259 -8.14 0.35 11.37
C LYS A 259 -6.99 0.82 10.46
N TYR A 260 -6.76 2.12 10.32
CA TYR A 260 -5.71 2.64 9.46
C TYR A 260 -4.30 2.33 9.98
N GLN A 261 -4.15 2.10 11.29
CA GLN A 261 -2.88 1.63 11.85
C GLN A 261 -2.48 0.28 11.26
N TYR A 262 -3.42 -0.50 10.72
CA TYR A 262 -3.20 -1.83 10.13
C TYR A 262 -3.03 -1.80 8.60
N SER A 263 -2.94 -0.61 7.99
CA SER A 263 -2.72 -0.49 6.54
C SER A 263 -1.33 -0.98 6.12
N CYS A 264 -1.18 -1.37 4.85
CA CYS A 264 0.07 -1.77 4.21
C CYS A 264 0.17 -1.15 2.81
N GLU A 265 1.38 -0.90 2.33
CA GLU A 265 1.62 -0.58 0.91
C GLU A 265 1.24 -1.78 0.02
N ASN A 266 0.80 -1.53 -1.21
CA ASN A 266 0.43 -2.57 -2.18
C ASN A 266 1.55 -3.61 -2.38
N THR A 267 2.81 -3.16 -2.39
CA THR A 267 3.97 -4.06 -2.53
C THR A 267 4.14 -5.04 -1.36
N ASP A 268 3.64 -4.70 -0.17
CA ASP A 268 3.75 -5.52 1.04
C ASP A 268 2.44 -6.26 1.38
N ASN A 269 1.30 -5.75 0.92
CA ASN A 269 -0.04 -6.27 1.17
C ASN A 269 -0.32 -7.55 0.36
N THR A 270 0.35 -8.65 0.75
CA THR A 270 0.37 -9.93 0.01
C THR A 270 -0.24 -11.08 0.81
N VAL A 271 -0.05 -11.13 2.12
CA VAL A 271 -0.72 -12.09 3.02
C VAL A 271 -1.02 -11.45 4.37
N HIS A 272 -2.25 -11.60 4.85
CA HIS A 272 -2.67 -11.16 6.18
C HIS A 272 -3.92 -11.92 6.62
N GLY A 273 -4.20 -11.93 7.92
CA GLY A 273 -5.34 -12.68 8.42
C GLY A 273 -5.42 -12.81 9.93
N TRP A 274 -6.13 -13.85 10.36
CA TRP A 274 -6.47 -14.10 11.75
C TRP A 274 -6.21 -15.55 12.17
N ILE A 275 -5.92 -15.71 13.45
CA ILE A 275 -5.72 -17.01 14.09
C ILE A 275 -6.75 -17.20 15.21
N ASN A 276 -7.34 -18.38 15.23
CA ASN A 276 -8.12 -18.94 16.33
C ASN A 276 -7.22 -19.85 17.17
N PHE A 277 -7.12 -19.58 18.47
CA PHE A 277 -6.36 -20.39 19.44
C PHE A 277 -7.23 -21.23 20.38
N ASP A 278 -8.56 -21.09 20.33
CA ASP A 278 -9.48 -21.61 21.34
C ASP A 278 -9.91 -23.07 21.07
N SER A 279 -9.06 -23.86 20.42
CA SER A 279 -9.32 -25.28 20.14
C SER A 279 -8.07 -26.14 20.34
N ASP A 280 -8.26 -27.45 20.51
CA ASP A 280 -7.17 -28.42 20.51
C ASP A 280 -6.36 -28.39 19.20
N GLU A 281 -6.95 -27.84 18.13
CA GLU A 281 -6.36 -27.63 16.81
C GLU A 281 -6.56 -26.17 16.37
N PRO A 282 -5.55 -25.29 16.55
CA PRO A 282 -5.59 -23.91 16.07
C PRO A 282 -5.86 -23.81 14.56
N VAL A 283 -6.62 -22.78 14.15
CA VAL A 283 -6.99 -22.51 12.75
C VAL A 283 -6.53 -21.11 12.35
N GLY A 284 -5.86 -21.01 11.21
CA GLY A 284 -5.57 -19.74 10.54
C GLY A 284 -6.53 -19.48 9.37
N PHE A 285 -6.94 -18.23 9.21
CA PHE A 285 -7.65 -17.72 8.03
C PHE A 285 -6.82 -16.61 7.40
N TRP A 286 -6.49 -16.74 6.12
CA TRP A 286 -5.56 -15.86 5.42
C TRP A 286 -6.12 -15.38 4.09
N MET A 287 -5.95 -14.10 3.80
CA MET A 287 -6.12 -13.54 2.47
C MET A 287 -4.76 -13.48 1.78
N ILE A 288 -4.59 -14.21 0.68
CA ILE A 288 -3.38 -14.22 -0.13
C ILE A 288 -3.64 -13.51 -1.47
N THR A 289 -2.81 -12.53 -1.77
CA THR A 289 -2.81 -11.77 -3.02
C THR A 289 -1.48 -11.99 -3.76
N PRO A 290 -1.43 -12.89 -4.76
CA PRO A 290 -0.17 -13.26 -5.43
C PRO A 290 0.32 -12.22 -6.44
N SER A 291 -0.58 -11.36 -6.94
CA SER A 291 -0.28 -10.30 -7.89
C SER A 291 -1.06 -9.04 -7.53
N ASN A 292 -0.46 -7.89 -7.79
CA ASN A 292 -1.09 -6.59 -7.60
C ASN A 292 -1.64 -6.01 -8.92
N GLU A 293 -1.63 -6.76 -10.03
CA GLU A 293 -1.86 -6.19 -11.37
C GLU A 293 -3.19 -5.46 -11.54
N PHE A 294 -4.17 -5.82 -10.74
CA PHE A 294 -5.51 -5.27 -10.75
C PHE A 294 -5.71 -4.10 -9.76
N ARG A 295 -4.76 -3.84 -8.86
CA ARG A 295 -4.84 -2.76 -7.85
C ARG A 295 -4.56 -1.38 -8.46
N ASN A 296 -5.10 -0.33 -7.82
CA ASN A 296 -4.87 1.06 -8.22
C ASN A 296 -3.67 1.71 -7.52
N GLY A 297 -3.18 2.80 -8.12
CA GLY A 297 -2.23 3.75 -7.51
C GLY A 297 -0.79 3.27 -7.32
N GLY A 298 -0.38 2.21 -8.02
CA GLY A 298 1.01 1.78 -8.08
C GLY A 298 1.54 1.10 -6.81
N PRO A 299 2.87 0.91 -6.69
CA PRO A 299 3.48 -0.02 -5.73
C PRO A 299 3.41 0.45 -4.28
N ILE A 300 3.50 1.76 -4.03
CA ILE A 300 3.60 2.34 -2.68
C ILE A 300 2.25 2.85 -2.17
N LYS A 301 1.16 2.78 -2.93
CA LYS A 301 -0.15 3.17 -2.40
C LYS A 301 -0.51 2.25 -1.23
N GLN A 302 -0.98 2.83 -0.15
CA GLN A 302 -1.42 2.09 1.04
C GLN A 302 -2.90 1.75 0.98
N ASP A 303 -3.25 0.61 1.57
CA ASP A 303 -4.63 0.16 1.75
C ASP A 303 -4.84 -0.65 3.02
N LEU A 304 -6.12 -0.83 3.37
CA LEU A 304 -6.54 -1.62 4.52
C LEU A 304 -6.26 -3.12 4.31
N THR A 305 -6.07 -3.82 5.42
CA THR A 305 -5.82 -5.26 5.48
C THR A 305 -6.85 -5.94 6.40
N SER A 306 -6.41 -6.57 7.49
CA SER A 306 -7.25 -7.06 8.58
C SER A 306 -7.32 -6.04 9.73
N HIS A 307 -8.43 -6.00 10.47
CA HIS A 307 -8.63 -5.12 11.63
C HIS A 307 -9.71 -5.62 12.59
N VAL A 308 -9.85 -4.99 13.76
CA VAL A 308 -10.81 -5.37 14.83
C VAL A 308 -12.21 -5.67 14.29
N GLY A 309 -12.86 -6.68 14.88
CA GLY A 309 -14.12 -7.26 14.43
C GLY A 309 -13.95 -8.60 13.72
N PRO A 310 -12.91 -9.37 14.10
CA PRO A 310 -11.94 -9.98 13.18
C PRO A 310 -12.31 -9.91 11.69
N ILE A 311 -12.08 -8.73 11.11
CA ILE A 311 -12.41 -8.43 9.71
C ILE A 311 -11.16 -8.62 8.86
N THR A 312 -11.30 -9.24 7.69
CA THR A 312 -10.26 -9.37 6.67
C THR A 312 -10.75 -8.77 5.36
N LEU A 313 -10.00 -7.83 4.80
CA LEU A 313 -10.34 -7.13 3.56
C LEU A 313 -9.38 -7.53 2.44
N SER A 314 -9.90 -7.75 1.24
CA SER A 314 -9.08 -7.78 0.02
C SER A 314 -9.40 -6.55 -0.81
N MET A 315 -8.59 -5.50 -0.65
CA MET A 315 -8.76 -4.23 -1.35
C MET A 315 -8.23 -4.34 -2.79
N PHE A 316 -9.09 -4.10 -3.77
CA PHE A 316 -8.72 -3.99 -5.17
C PHE A 316 -8.57 -2.54 -5.59
N VAL A 317 -9.53 -1.70 -5.23
CA VAL A 317 -9.50 -0.26 -5.50
C VAL A 317 -9.90 0.47 -4.23
N SER A 318 -9.22 1.57 -3.93
CA SER A 318 -9.66 2.52 -2.92
C SER A 318 -9.13 3.93 -3.14
N THR A 319 -9.79 4.92 -2.54
CA THR A 319 -9.29 6.29 -2.37
C THR A 319 -8.41 6.47 -1.12
N HIS A 320 -8.09 5.40 -0.40
CA HIS A 320 -7.22 5.49 0.78
C HIS A 320 -5.81 5.95 0.40
N TYR A 321 -5.26 6.91 1.15
CA TYR A 321 -3.93 7.50 0.95
C TYR A 321 -3.70 8.14 -0.42
N ALA A 322 -4.75 8.43 -1.18
CA ALA A 322 -4.66 9.16 -2.43
C ALA A 322 -5.82 10.14 -2.69
N GLY A 323 -6.96 9.97 -2.02
CA GLY A 323 -8.12 10.84 -2.19
C GLY A 323 -8.85 10.58 -3.50
N LYS A 324 -9.57 11.59 -3.99
CA LYS A 324 -10.37 11.49 -5.23
C LYS A 324 -9.54 11.44 -6.52
N GLU A 325 -8.24 11.73 -6.43
CA GLU A 325 -7.27 11.62 -7.53
C GLU A 325 -7.17 10.20 -8.13
N VAL A 326 -7.58 9.18 -7.37
CA VAL A 326 -7.57 7.76 -7.81
C VAL A 326 -8.98 7.19 -7.95
N THR A 327 -10.03 8.01 -7.94
CA THR A 327 -11.39 7.54 -8.22
C THR A 327 -11.47 7.04 -9.65
N MET A 328 -12.09 5.87 -9.85
CA MET A 328 -12.41 5.38 -11.19
C MET A 328 -13.65 6.10 -11.71
N ALA A 329 -13.45 7.21 -12.42
CA ALA A 329 -14.54 8.00 -13.02
C ALA A 329 -14.81 7.55 -14.45
N PHE A 330 -16.02 7.09 -14.74
CA PHE A 330 -16.47 6.69 -16.07
C PHE A 330 -17.46 7.71 -16.63
N GLU A 331 -17.23 8.13 -17.86
CA GLU A 331 -18.18 8.97 -18.59
C GLU A 331 -19.41 8.17 -19.04
N GLU A 332 -20.49 8.87 -19.40
CA GLU A 332 -21.68 8.25 -19.98
C GLU A 332 -21.31 7.56 -21.30
N GLY A 333 -21.68 6.28 -21.42
CA GLY A 333 -21.34 5.45 -22.56
C GLY A 333 -19.88 4.95 -22.62
N GLU A 334 -19.00 5.36 -21.69
CA GLU A 334 -17.61 4.87 -21.66
C GLU A 334 -17.57 3.36 -21.44
N THR A 335 -16.97 2.64 -22.39
CA THR A 335 -16.82 1.18 -22.31
C THR A 335 -15.65 0.78 -21.44
N TYR A 336 -15.80 -0.28 -20.65
CA TYR A 336 -14.73 -0.76 -19.79
C TYR A 336 -14.87 -2.25 -19.49
N LYS A 337 -13.75 -2.98 -19.50
CA LYS A 337 -13.71 -4.38 -19.09
C LYS A 337 -12.42 -4.70 -18.34
N LYS A 338 -12.51 -5.32 -17.16
CA LYS A 338 -11.35 -5.72 -16.36
C LYS A 338 -11.68 -6.87 -15.42
N VAL A 339 -10.70 -7.77 -15.25
CA VAL A 339 -10.70 -8.82 -14.23
C VAL A 339 -9.90 -8.36 -13.00
N PHE A 340 -10.50 -8.47 -11.82
CA PHE A 340 -9.86 -8.24 -10.52
C PHE A 340 -9.64 -9.57 -9.80
N GLY A 341 -8.39 -9.85 -9.40
CA GLY A 341 -7.98 -11.15 -8.87
C GLY A 341 -7.48 -12.11 -9.97
N PRO A 342 -7.43 -13.44 -9.72
CA PRO A 342 -7.88 -14.08 -8.48
C PRO A 342 -7.03 -13.81 -7.24
N VAL A 343 -7.69 -13.68 -6.09
CA VAL A 343 -7.10 -13.77 -4.75
C VAL A 343 -7.49 -15.09 -4.10
N PHE A 344 -6.71 -15.55 -3.12
CA PHE A 344 -6.87 -16.86 -2.51
C PHE A 344 -7.19 -16.73 -1.01
N VAL A 345 -8.33 -17.28 -0.60
CA VAL A 345 -8.64 -17.50 0.82
C VAL A 345 -8.00 -18.82 1.22
N TYR A 346 -7.00 -18.76 2.09
CA TYR A 346 -6.26 -19.93 2.57
C TYR A 346 -6.60 -20.22 4.03
N LEU A 347 -6.80 -21.49 4.34
CA LEU A 347 -6.97 -21.97 5.70
C LEU A 347 -5.91 -23.01 6.02
N ASN A 348 -5.39 -22.98 7.23
CA ASN A 348 -4.47 -23.99 7.73
C ASN A 348 -4.74 -24.32 9.19
N THR A 349 -4.28 -25.49 9.62
CA THR A 349 -4.31 -25.90 11.02
C THR A 349 -2.94 -26.33 11.50
N ASP A 350 -2.75 -26.24 12.81
CA ASP A 350 -1.62 -26.84 13.49
C ASP A 350 -2.13 -27.78 14.58
N SER A 351 -1.49 -28.93 14.72
CA SER A 351 -1.75 -29.88 15.81
C SER A 351 -0.89 -29.58 17.05
N SER A 352 0.09 -28.68 16.92
CA SER A 352 0.95 -28.23 18.00
C SER A 352 0.29 -27.10 18.80
N LYS A 353 -0.01 -27.37 20.08
CA LYS A 353 -0.90 -26.53 20.90
C LYS A 353 -0.41 -25.12 21.26
N ASN A 354 0.72 -24.61 20.77
CA ASN A 354 1.30 -23.39 21.36
C ASN A 354 2.21 -22.53 20.47
N ASP A 355 2.32 -22.79 19.17
CA ASP A 355 3.23 -22.00 18.33
C ASP A 355 2.48 -21.23 17.23
N ASN A 356 2.07 -20.00 17.54
CA ASN A 356 1.47 -19.10 16.55
C ASN A 356 2.40 -18.84 15.34
N THR A 357 3.71 -19.11 15.48
CA THR A 357 4.66 -18.92 14.39
C THR A 357 4.48 -19.97 13.28
N THR A 358 3.89 -21.13 13.56
CA THR A 358 3.74 -22.21 12.56
C THR A 358 2.65 -21.86 11.55
N LEU A 359 1.44 -21.48 12.00
CA LEU A 359 0.32 -21.10 11.13
C LEU A 359 0.67 -19.92 10.22
N TRP A 360 1.31 -18.89 10.78
CA TRP A 360 1.77 -17.74 10.00
C TRP A 360 2.88 -18.13 9.02
N SER A 361 3.88 -18.91 9.46
CA SER A 361 4.99 -19.33 8.58
C SER A 361 4.50 -20.21 7.44
N ASP A 362 3.52 -21.07 7.68
CA ASP A 362 2.88 -21.88 6.64
C ASP A 362 2.07 -21.00 5.66
N ALA A 363 1.33 -20.00 6.13
CA ALA A 363 0.66 -19.03 5.24
C ALA A 363 1.66 -18.25 4.36
N VAL A 364 2.82 -17.87 4.89
CA VAL A 364 3.91 -17.24 4.12
C VAL A 364 4.51 -18.21 3.09
N GLN A 365 4.63 -19.50 3.43
CA GLN A 365 5.04 -20.53 2.48
C GLN A 365 3.99 -20.72 1.38
N GLN A 366 2.70 -20.71 1.72
CA GLN A 366 1.62 -20.81 0.76
C GLN A 366 1.63 -19.60 -0.19
N LEU A 367 1.78 -18.37 0.32
CA LEU A 367 1.98 -17.18 -0.52
C LEU A 367 3.11 -17.40 -1.54
N SER A 368 4.23 -17.98 -1.10
CA SER A 368 5.36 -18.26 -1.99
C SER A 368 5.04 -19.27 -3.09
N LYS A 369 4.11 -20.22 -2.85
CA LYS A 369 3.60 -21.12 -3.89
C LYS A 369 2.67 -20.37 -4.84
N GLU A 370 1.75 -19.56 -4.32
CA GLU A 370 0.80 -18.78 -5.14
C GLU A 370 1.52 -17.79 -6.07
N VAL A 371 2.55 -17.10 -5.59
CA VAL A 371 3.37 -16.18 -6.41
C VAL A 371 4.10 -16.93 -7.53
N LYS A 372 4.58 -18.16 -7.27
CA LYS A 372 5.24 -18.99 -8.30
C LYS A 372 4.26 -19.55 -9.32
N SER A 373 3.06 -19.87 -8.87
CA SER A 373 1.97 -20.37 -9.72
C SER A 373 1.28 -19.27 -10.49
N TRP A 374 1.50 -17.98 -10.17
CA TRP A 374 0.91 -16.87 -10.88
C TRP A 374 1.57 -16.62 -12.24
N PRO A 375 0.78 -16.38 -13.31
CA PRO A 375 -0.67 -16.37 -13.38
C PRO A 375 -1.24 -17.79 -13.39
N TYR A 376 -2.48 -17.96 -12.96
CA TYR A 376 -3.10 -19.27 -12.90
C TYR A 376 -3.56 -19.73 -14.30
N ASP A 377 -3.47 -21.03 -14.58
CA ASP A 377 -3.93 -21.63 -15.84
C ASP A 377 -5.34 -22.24 -15.77
N PHE A 378 -5.92 -22.28 -14.57
CA PHE A 378 -7.19 -22.94 -14.30
C PHE A 378 -8.45 -22.07 -14.46
N PRO A 379 -8.46 -20.72 -14.28
CA PRO A 379 -9.68 -19.92 -14.47
C PRO A 379 -10.26 -20.10 -15.88
N LYS A 380 -11.58 -20.29 -15.99
CA LYS A 380 -12.25 -20.61 -17.26
C LYS A 380 -12.86 -19.39 -17.96
N SER A 381 -12.87 -18.22 -17.32
CA SER A 381 -13.34 -16.99 -17.97
C SER A 381 -12.48 -16.64 -19.19
N GLN A 382 -13.14 -16.30 -20.30
CA GLN A 382 -12.48 -15.80 -21.50
C GLN A 382 -11.89 -14.39 -21.34
N ASP A 383 -12.34 -13.67 -20.30
CA ASP A 383 -11.83 -12.33 -19.98
C ASP A 383 -10.55 -12.39 -19.13
N TYR A 384 -10.23 -13.57 -18.57
CA TYR A 384 -8.98 -13.79 -17.86
C TYR A 384 -7.88 -14.22 -18.83
N PHE A 385 -6.76 -13.51 -18.82
CA PHE A 385 -5.61 -13.87 -19.65
C PHE A 385 -4.77 -14.96 -18.97
N PRO A 386 -4.68 -16.18 -19.53
CA PRO A 386 -3.83 -17.25 -19.00
C PRO A 386 -2.33 -16.97 -19.19
N PRO A 387 -1.44 -17.75 -18.55
CA PRO A 387 0.01 -17.52 -18.57
C PRO A 387 0.62 -17.45 -19.97
N ASN A 388 0.16 -18.33 -20.87
CA ASN A 388 0.66 -18.41 -22.24
C ASN A 388 0.21 -17.25 -23.14
N GLN A 389 -0.70 -16.39 -22.68
CA GLN A 389 -1.18 -15.21 -23.40
C GLN A 389 -0.60 -13.90 -22.88
N ARG A 390 0.35 -13.95 -21.95
CA ARG A 390 0.95 -12.76 -21.34
C ARG A 390 2.36 -12.50 -21.85
N GLY A 391 2.75 -11.23 -21.85
CA GLY A 391 4.06 -10.79 -22.32
C GLY A 391 5.06 -10.48 -21.21
N ALA A 392 6.26 -10.06 -21.61
CA ALA A 392 7.32 -9.61 -20.72
C ALA A 392 8.07 -8.41 -21.30
N VAL A 393 8.52 -7.51 -20.40
CA VAL A 393 9.37 -6.37 -20.74
C VAL A 393 10.60 -6.40 -19.84
N PHE A 394 11.79 -6.16 -20.41
CA PHE A 394 13.00 -6.00 -19.63
C PHE A 394 13.91 -4.93 -20.23
N GLY A 395 14.82 -4.44 -19.41
CA GLY A 395 15.78 -3.42 -19.81
C GLY A 395 16.69 -3.04 -18.64
N ARG A 396 17.41 -1.93 -18.80
CA ARG A 396 18.28 -1.37 -17.77
C ARG A 396 18.04 0.12 -17.65
N LEU A 397 17.63 0.58 -16.48
CA LEU A 397 17.48 2.00 -16.16
C LEU A 397 18.79 2.55 -15.59
N LEU A 398 19.28 3.62 -16.20
CA LEU A 398 20.41 4.43 -15.75
C LEU A 398 19.92 5.81 -15.36
N VAL A 399 20.66 6.50 -14.51
CA VAL A 399 20.39 7.89 -14.15
C VAL A 399 21.55 8.76 -14.62
N GLN A 400 21.23 9.92 -15.20
CA GLN A 400 22.21 10.90 -15.61
C GLN A 400 21.91 12.24 -14.95
N ASP A 401 22.81 12.64 -14.04
CA ASP A 401 22.80 13.94 -13.37
C ASP A 401 24.21 14.51 -13.42
N TRP A 402 24.40 15.48 -14.31
CA TRP A 402 25.69 16.06 -14.68
C TRP A 402 26.25 17.03 -13.64
N TYR A 403 25.49 17.37 -12.59
CA TYR A 403 26.00 18.14 -11.45
C TYR A 403 26.44 17.27 -10.27
N LEU A 404 26.16 15.96 -10.31
CA LEU A 404 26.72 15.02 -9.35
C LEU A 404 28.03 14.43 -9.89
N GLN A 405 28.98 14.20 -8.99
CA GLN A 405 30.29 13.65 -9.35
C GLN A 405 30.14 12.31 -10.08
N GLY A 406 30.70 12.22 -11.29
CA GLY A 406 30.62 11.03 -12.15
C GLY A 406 29.51 11.08 -13.21
N GLY A 407 28.50 11.96 -13.07
CA GLY A 407 27.52 12.29 -14.12
C GLY A 407 26.51 11.19 -14.48
N LYS A 408 26.87 9.91 -14.29
CA LYS A 408 26.08 8.73 -14.65
C LYS A 408 26.07 7.74 -13.49
N PHE A 409 24.87 7.33 -13.09
CA PHE A 409 24.62 6.44 -11.98
C PHE A 409 23.78 5.24 -12.43
N GLN A 410 23.86 4.16 -11.66
CA GLN A 410 22.95 3.03 -11.84
C GLN A 410 21.57 3.43 -11.32
N GLY A 411 20.51 3.04 -12.03
CA GLY A 411 19.15 3.14 -11.50
C GLY A 411 18.90 2.06 -10.44
N THR A 412 19.69 2.05 -9.36
CA THR A 412 19.64 1.03 -8.32
C THR A 412 18.31 1.05 -7.58
N ASN A 413 17.68 -0.12 -7.42
CA ASN A 413 16.44 -0.27 -6.65
C ASN A 413 15.30 0.66 -7.10
N ALA A 414 15.35 1.10 -8.36
CA ALA A 414 14.35 1.93 -9.00
C ALA A 414 13.02 1.18 -9.07
N TYR A 415 11.93 1.89 -8.83
CA TYR A 415 10.61 1.38 -9.14
C TYR A 415 10.39 1.59 -10.63
N VAL A 416 10.05 0.52 -11.34
CA VAL A 416 9.82 0.54 -12.78
C VAL A 416 8.53 -0.22 -13.06
N GLY A 417 7.62 0.35 -13.83
CA GLY A 417 6.39 -0.33 -14.16
C GLY A 417 5.65 0.18 -15.39
N LEU A 418 4.68 -0.60 -15.82
CA LEU A 418 3.78 -0.34 -16.91
C LEU A 418 2.41 0.02 -16.34
N ALA A 419 1.81 1.06 -16.89
CA ALA A 419 0.43 1.46 -16.65
C ALA A 419 -0.13 2.02 -17.96
N LEU A 420 -1.43 2.35 -17.98
CA LEU A 420 -2.02 3.00 -19.15
C LEU A 420 -1.22 4.25 -19.56
N PRO A 421 -1.21 4.59 -20.86
CA PRO A 421 -0.54 5.78 -21.35
C PRO A 421 -1.05 7.06 -20.67
N GLY A 422 -0.13 7.97 -20.34
CA GLY A 422 -0.39 9.16 -19.54
C GLY A 422 0.88 9.95 -19.27
N ASP A 423 0.78 11.04 -18.51
CA ASP A 423 1.93 11.91 -18.23
C ASP A 423 2.96 11.25 -17.29
N ALA A 424 4.18 11.81 -17.23
CA ALA A 424 5.17 11.33 -16.27
C ALA A 424 4.61 11.40 -14.84
N GLY A 425 4.75 10.30 -14.09
CA GLY A 425 4.22 10.19 -12.73
C GLY A 425 2.72 9.87 -12.63
N SER A 426 1.98 9.76 -13.74
CA SER A 426 0.54 9.45 -13.75
C SER A 426 0.18 8.07 -13.20
N TRP A 427 1.08 7.08 -13.25
CA TRP A 427 0.80 5.73 -12.74
C TRP A 427 0.40 5.65 -11.25
N GLN A 428 0.80 6.63 -10.42
CA GLN A 428 0.37 6.70 -9.03
C GLN A 428 -1.10 7.15 -8.88
N ARG A 429 -1.68 7.75 -9.92
CA ARG A 429 -3.08 8.18 -10.01
C ARG A 429 -3.93 7.21 -10.84
N GLU A 430 -3.30 6.28 -11.54
CA GLU A 430 -4.02 5.39 -12.43
C GLU A 430 -4.80 4.31 -11.66
N SER A 431 -6.08 4.15 -12.03
CA SER A 431 -7.05 3.29 -11.38
C SER A 431 -7.89 2.42 -12.33
N LYS A 432 -7.95 2.73 -13.63
CA LYS A 432 -8.82 1.98 -14.56
C LYS A 432 -8.16 0.70 -15.05
N GLY A 433 -7.03 0.79 -15.73
CA GLY A 433 -6.31 -0.32 -16.34
C GLY A 433 -5.50 -1.19 -15.38
N TYR A 434 -4.77 -2.11 -15.98
CA TYR A 434 -3.79 -2.93 -15.26
C TYR A 434 -2.49 -2.15 -15.03
N GLN A 435 -1.82 -2.44 -13.94
CA GLN A 435 -0.49 -1.94 -13.67
C GLN A 435 0.46 -3.12 -13.42
N PHE A 436 1.72 -3.04 -13.86
CA PHE A 436 2.72 -4.09 -13.62
C PHE A 436 4.02 -3.44 -13.20
N TRP A 437 4.60 -3.85 -12.08
CA TRP A 437 5.79 -3.18 -11.55
C TRP A 437 6.78 -4.14 -10.92
N THR A 438 8.03 -3.69 -10.89
CA THR A 438 9.15 -4.39 -10.30
C THR A 438 10.15 -3.39 -9.75
N ARG A 439 11.17 -3.89 -9.05
CA ARG A 439 12.35 -3.11 -8.71
C ARG A 439 13.53 -3.54 -9.57
N SER A 440 14.31 -2.57 -10.02
CA SER A 440 15.58 -2.87 -10.65
C SER A 440 16.59 -3.42 -9.64
N ASP A 441 17.57 -4.18 -10.13
CA ASP A 441 18.70 -4.64 -9.33
C ASP A 441 19.72 -3.51 -9.03
N ALA A 442 20.81 -3.86 -8.35
CA ALA A 442 21.90 -2.93 -8.02
C ALA A 442 22.65 -2.34 -9.24
N LYS A 443 22.39 -2.85 -10.44
CA LYS A 443 22.95 -2.38 -11.72
C LYS A 443 21.89 -1.72 -12.60
N GLY A 444 20.67 -1.56 -12.12
CA GLY A 444 19.55 -0.95 -12.85
C GLY A 444 18.81 -1.90 -13.80
N TYR A 445 19.13 -3.19 -13.85
CA TYR A 445 18.38 -4.14 -14.68
C TYR A 445 17.02 -4.45 -14.06
N PHE A 446 15.98 -4.47 -14.89
CA PHE A 446 14.62 -4.81 -14.48
C PHE A 446 13.99 -5.80 -15.45
N LYS A 447 13.06 -6.61 -14.93
CA LYS A 447 12.21 -7.50 -15.70
C LYS A 447 10.79 -7.50 -15.12
N ILE A 448 9.82 -7.20 -15.97
CA ILE A 448 8.39 -7.27 -15.68
C ILE A 448 7.84 -8.44 -16.51
N ASN A 449 7.31 -9.46 -15.83
CA ASN A 449 6.72 -10.64 -16.49
C ASN A 449 5.19 -10.59 -16.39
N ASN A 450 4.54 -11.52 -17.08
CA ASN A 450 3.12 -11.81 -16.93
C ASN A 450 2.19 -10.63 -17.26
N ILE A 451 2.63 -9.78 -18.18
CA ILE A 451 1.93 -8.55 -18.56
C ILE A 451 0.74 -8.91 -19.45
N VAL A 452 -0.45 -8.41 -19.11
CA VAL A 452 -1.66 -8.56 -19.93
C VAL A 452 -1.44 -7.85 -21.28
N PRO A 453 -1.92 -8.42 -22.41
CA PRO A 453 -1.89 -7.72 -23.70
C PRO A 453 -2.57 -6.36 -23.66
N GLY A 454 -1.96 -5.37 -24.30
CA GLY A 454 -2.45 -3.99 -24.29
C GLY A 454 -1.36 -2.96 -24.57
N ASP A 455 -1.75 -1.69 -24.60
CA ASP A 455 -0.83 -0.56 -24.79
C ASP A 455 -0.51 0.10 -23.45
N TYR A 456 0.78 0.33 -23.21
CA TYR A 456 1.29 0.86 -21.95
C TYR A 456 2.36 1.93 -22.18
N ASN A 457 2.57 2.82 -21.21
CA ASN A 457 3.86 3.51 -21.07
C ASN A 457 4.66 2.89 -19.92
N LEU A 458 5.99 2.92 -20.05
CA LEU A 458 6.90 2.57 -18.96
C LEU A 458 7.17 3.81 -18.10
N TYR A 459 6.88 3.70 -16.82
CA TYR A 459 7.15 4.70 -15.80
C TYR A 459 8.23 4.21 -14.84
N GLY A 460 8.84 5.15 -14.13
CA GLY A 460 9.68 4.79 -13.00
C GLY A 460 10.11 5.96 -12.14
N TRP A 461 10.70 5.66 -10.99
CA TRP A 461 11.50 6.61 -10.23
C TRP A 461 12.64 5.89 -9.55
N VAL A 462 13.69 6.64 -9.23
CA VAL A 462 14.89 6.10 -8.62
C VAL A 462 15.06 6.75 -7.25
N PRO A 463 14.94 5.99 -6.14
CA PRO A 463 15.25 6.52 -4.81
C PRO A 463 16.63 7.18 -4.79
N GLY A 464 16.72 8.38 -4.24
CA GLY A 464 17.91 9.22 -4.33
C GLY A 464 17.84 10.30 -5.42
N PHE A 465 16.80 10.30 -6.26
CA PHE A 465 16.56 11.33 -7.27
C PHE A 465 15.09 11.78 -7.28
N ILE A 466 14.85 13.08 -7.36
CA ILE A 466 13.51 13.64 -7.55
C ILE A 466 12.98 13.35 -8.95
N GLY A 467 11.66 13.49 -9.13
CA GLY A 467 10.96 13.45 -10.42
C GLY A 467 10.47 12.06 -10.82
N ASP A 468 9.85 12.02 -12.00
CA ASP A 468 9.21 10.83 -12.56
C ASP A 468 9.79 10.54 -13.95
N TYR A 469 10.33 9.34 -14.12
CA TYR A 469 10.73 8.83 -15.43
C TYR A 469 9.49 8.35 -16.20
N LYS A 470 9.45 8.68 -17.50
CA LYS A 470 8.53 8.10 -18.48
C LYS A 470 9.32 7.77 -19.75
N TYR A 471 9.14 6.56 -20.27
CA TYR A 471 9.61 6.21 -21.60
C TYR A 471 8.73 6.88 -22.66
N ASN A 472 9.35 7.56 -23.63
CA ASN A 472 8.63 8.34 -24.64
C ASN A 472 7.73 7.49 -25.55
N GLY A 473 8.09 6.23 -25.79
CA GLY A 473 7.31 5.33 -26.63
C GLY A 473 6.18 4.64 -25.87
N THR A 474 5.09 4.37 -26.57
CA THR A 474 4.10 3.39 -26.15
C THR A 474 4.65 1.98 -26.39
N ILE A 475 4.44 1.09 -25.44
CA ILE A 475 4.82 -0.32 -25.48
C ILE A 475 3.55 -1.13 -25.69
N THR A 476 3.42 -1.72 -26.88
CA THR A 476 2.33 -2.63 -27.21
C THR A 476 2.74 -4.06 -26.84
N ILE A 477 2.03 -4.64 -25.88
CA ILE A 477 2.21 -6.01 -25.43
C ILE A 477 1.29 -6.93 -26.24
N THR A 478 1.88 -7.84 -27.00
CA THR A 478 1.15 -8.92 -27.68
C THR A 478 1.20 -10.21 -26.85
N PRO A 479 0.26 -11.15 -27.05
CA PRO A 479 0.30 -12.45 -26.38
C PRO A 479 1.65 -13.16 -26.56
N GLY A 480 2.29 -13.57 -25.47
CA GLY A 480 3.61 -14.21 -25.47
C GLY A 480 4.79 -13.32 -25.88
N GLY A 481 4.53 -12.03 -26.16
CA GLY A 481 5.54 -11.09 -26.64
C GLY A 481 6.59 -10.76 -25.60
N VAL A 482 7.85 -10.70 -26.00
CA VAL A 482 8.97 -10.32 -25.13
C VAL A 482 9.68 -9.11 -25.73
N ILE A 483 9.73 -8.01 -24.97
CA ILE A 483 10.31 -6.74 -25.42
C ILE A 483 11.57 -6.42 -24.60
N ASN A 484 12.67 -6.17 -25.30
CA ASN A 484 13.91 -5.67 -24.72
C ASN A 484 14.06 -4.17 -25.01
N LEU A 485 14.02 -3.36 -23.97
CA LEU A 485 14.18 -1.90 -24.06
C LEU A 485 15.65 -1.44 -24.01
N ASN A 486 16.59 -2.38 -23.95
CA ASN A 486 18.04 -2.12 -23.85
C ASN A 486 18.35 -1.18 -22.68
N TYR A 487 19.04 -0.07 -22.96
CA TYR A 487 19.43 0.94 -21.98
C TYR A 487 18.48 2.13 -22.04
N LEU A 488 17.94 2.48 -20.88
CA LEU A 488 17.09 3.64 -20.66
C LEU A 488 17.85 4.63 -19.78
N VAL A 489 17.72 5.93 -20.07
CA VAL A 489 18.39 6.99 -19.30
C VAL A 489 17.33 7.92 -18.71
N TYR A 490 17.28 7.98 -17.38
CA TYR A 490 16.53 8.98 -16.65
C TYR A 490 17.41 10.21 -16.41
N ASN A 491 16.92 11.38 -16.82
CA ASN A 491 17.53 12.67 -16.50
C ASN A 491 16.65 13.36 -15.45
N PRO A 492 16.99 13.28 -14.15
CA PRO A 492 16.20 13.91 -13.10
C PRO A 492 16.12 15.44 -13.29
N PRO A 493 15.03 16.09 -12.86
CA PRO A 493 14.91 17.54 -12.89
C PRO A 493 16.10 18.23 -12.23
N ARG A 494 16.76 19.12 -12.98
CA ARG A 494 18.01 19.76 -12.59
C ARG A 494 18.28 20.99 -13.48
N ASN A 495 18.24 22.17 -12.88
CA ASN A 495 18.50 23.46 -13.53
C ASN A 495 19.88 24.03 -13.18
N GLY A 496 20.46 23.61 -12.06
CA GLY A 496 21.77 24.07 -11.63
C GLY A 496 22.41 23.31 -10.47
N PRO A 497 23.62 23.71 -10.06
CA PRO A 497 24.29 23.16 -8.88
C PRO A 497 23.47 23.40 -7.62
N THR A 498 23.39 22.38 -6.77
CA THR A 498 22.78 22.48 -5.44
C THR A 498 23.55 23.49 -4.58
N ILE A 499 22.80 24.40 -3.93
CA ILE A 499 23.32 25.24 -2.84
C ILE A 499 23.14 24.51 -1.52
N TRP A 500 21.93 24.00 -1.29
CA TRP A 500 21.58 23.19 -0.13
C TRP A 500 20.39 22.28 -0.45
N GLU A 501 20.24 21.23 0.35
CA GLU A 501 19.13 20.28 0.26
C GLU A 501 18.72 19.80 1.66
N ILE A 502 17.46 19.38 1.79
CA ILE A 502 16.85 18.88 3.03
C ILE A 502 16.05 17.62 2.67
N GLY A 503 16.27 16.53 3.41
CA GLY A 503 15.58 15.24 3.21
C GLY A 503 16.33 14.29 2.27
N ILE A 504 15.69 13.17 1.94
CA ILE A 504 16.20 12.16 1.00
C ILE A 504 15.08 11.90 -0.02
N PRO A 505 15.28 12.13 -1.33
CA PRO A 505 14.22 11.97 -2.32
C PRO A 505 13.86 10.50 -2.52
N ASN A 506 12.92 10.01 -1.71
CA ASN A 506 12.50 8.62 -1.63
C ASN A 506 10.97 8.48 -1.55
N ARG A 507 10.25 9.61 -1.61
CA ARG A 507 8.79 9.79 -1.51
C ARG A 507 8.21 9.57 -0.11
N LEU A 508 9.04 9.62 0.93
CA LEU A 508 8.64 9.37 2.32
C LEU A 508 9.03 10.55 3.21
N ALA A 509 8.30 10.70 4.31
CA ALA A 509 8.67 11.63 5.38
C ALA A 509 9.37 10.92 6.57
N SER A 510 9.79 9.66 6.38
CA SER A 510 10.22 8.76 7.47
C SER A 510 11.56 9.13 8.12
N GLU A 511 12.42 9.81 7.37
CA GLU A 511 13.70 10.31 7.85
C GLU A 511 13.50 11.45 8.85
N PHE A 512 12.46 12.26 8.71
CA PHE A 512 12.20 13.43 9.53
C PHE A 512 11.80 13.06 10.97
N HIS A 513 11.51 14.06 11.79
CA HIS A 513 11.16 13.87 13.19
C HIS A 513 9.73 13.34 13.36
N VAL A 514 9.61 12.04 13.60
CA VAL A 514 8.38 11.42 14.09
C VAL A 514 8.39 11.45 15.62
N PRO A 515 7.52 12.25 16.27
CA PRO A 515 7.53 12.43 17.71
C PRO A 515 7.13 11.14 18.44
N ASP A 516 7.37 11.08 19.75
CA ASP A 516 6.76 10.03 20.57
C ASP A 516 5.23 10.21 20.61
N PRO A 517 4.44 9.12 20.74
CA PRO A 517 3.01 9.24 20.96
C PRO A 517 2.71 9.79 22.36
N TYR A 518 1.48 10.25 22.57
CA TYR A 518 0.99 10.48 23.93
C TYR A 518 0.96 9.15 24.69
N PRO A 519 1.57 9.03 25.89
CA PRO A 519 1.60 7.77 26.63
C PRO A 519 0.22 7.19 26.92
N THR A 520 -0.79 8.05 27.03
CA THR A 520 -2.20 7.70 27.30
C THR A 520 -2.99 7.25 26.07
N LEU A 521 -2.41 7.34 24.87
CA LEU A 521 -3.04 6.99 23.59
C LEU A 521 -2.23 5.96 22.79
N MET A 522 -1.09 5.52 23.34
CA MET A 522 -0.10 4.72 22.62
C MET A 522 -0.63 3.32 22.31
N ASN A 523 -0.60 2.93 21.04
CA ASN A 523 -0.83 1.55 20.61
C ASN A 523 0.48 0.75 20.79
N LYS A 524 0.45 -0.28 21.63
CA LYS A 524 1.67 -0.99 22.04
C LYS A 524 2.27 -1.84 20.92
N LEU A 525 1.51 -2.15 19.87
CA LEU A 525 2.00 -2.87 18.70
C LEU A 525 3.19 -2.15 18.02
N TYR A 526 3.21 -0.81 18.06
CA TYR A 526 4.18 0.00 17.33
C TYR A 526 5.26 0.62 18.22
N THR A 527 5.56 -0.02 19.36
CA THR A 527 6.58 0.47 20.32
C THR A 527 7.95 -0.15 20.14
N ALA A 528 8.01 -1.44 19.77
CA ALA A 528 9.27 -2.17 19.64
C ALA A 528 10.06 -1.81 18.37
N GLN A 529 9.37 -1.42 17.30
CA GLN A 529 9.99 -1.18 16.00
C GLN A 529 9.94 0.29 15.62
N ARG A 530 11.14 0.91 15.56
CA ARG A 530 11.29 2.31 15.16
C ARG A 530 10.66 2.62 13.79
N ARG A 531 10.67 1.65 12.86
CA ARG A 531 10.16 1.84 11.49
C ARG A 531 8.65 2.09 11.42
N ASP A 532 7.86 1.53 12.34
CA ASP A 532 6.40 1.66 12.35
C ASP A 532 5.91 2.67 13.39
N LYS A 533 6.81 3.39 14.07
CA LYS A 533 6.47 4.38 15.11
C LYS A 533 5.48 5.45 14.63
N PHE A 534 5.50 5.76 13.33
CA PHE A 534 4.59 6.72 12.72
C PHE A 534 3.12 6.27 12.72
N ARG A 535 2.85 4.98 12.94
CA ARG A 535 1.50 4.40 12.97
C ARG A 535 0.75 4.65 14.28
N GLN A 536 1.11 5.68 15.02
CA GLN A 536 0.51 6.04 16.30
C GLN A 536 -0.51 7.16 16.13
N TYR A 537 -1.61 7.07 16.87
CA TYR A 537 -2.61 8.14 16.89
C TYR A 537 -2.06 9.40 17.56
N GLY A 538 -2.44 10.56 17.02
CA GLY A 538 -2.19 11.87 17.63
C GLY A 538 -0.81 12.47 17.38
N LEU A 539 0.04 11.84 16.55
CA LEU A 539 1.39 12.36 16.31
C LEU A 539 1.40 13.75 15.65
N TRP A 540 0.38 14.11 14.87
CA TRP A 540 0.26 15.46 14.30
C TRP A 540 0.07 16.53 15.39
N GLU A 541 -0.66 16.20 16.46
CA GLU A 541 -0.99 17.16 17.52
C GLU A 541 0.23 17.52 18.38
N ARG A 542 1.22 16.62 18.44
CA ARG A 542 2.53 16.85 19.06
C ARG A 542 3.28 18.05 18.48
N TYR A 543 2.93 18.52 17.28
CA TYR A 543 3.47 19.78 16.75
C TYR A 543 3.13 20.96 17.68
N THR A 544 1.89 21.05 18.16
CA THR A 544 1.47 22.13 19.07
C THR A 544 2.21 22.09 20.40
N ASP A 545 2.49 20.89 20.93
CA ASP A 545 3.26 20.74 22.18
C ASP A 545 4.70 21.23 22.05
N MET A 546 5.32 21.01 20.88
CA MET A 546 6.71 21.38 20.62
C MET A 546 6.86 22.83 20.16
N TYR A 547 5.82 23.38 19.53
CA TYR A 547 5.79 24.70 18.89
C TYR A 547 4.59 25.53 19.36
N PRO A 548 4.43 25.78 20.69
CA PRO A 548 3.20 26.39 21.23
C PRO A 548 3.01 27.86 20.82
N ASN A 549 4.10 28.61 20.66
CA ASN A 549 4.09 30.05 20.39
C ASN A 549 4.76 30.41 19.06
N ASP A 550 5.81 29.68 18.70
CA ASP A 550 6.60 29.87 17.48
C ASP A 550 6.48 28.66 16.56
N ASP A 551 6.89 28.79 15.30
CA ASP A 551 6.92 27.70 14.33
C ASP A 551 8.34 27.19 14.08
N LEU A 552 8.46 26.07 13.38
CA LEU A 552 9.73 25.43 13.07
C LEU A 552 10.68 26.36 12.30
N ILE A 553 11.90 26.52 12.83
CA ILE A 553 13.01 27.22 12.17
C ILE A 553 14.12 26.21 11.90
N TYR A 554 14.49 26.07 10.63
CA TYR A 554 15.55 25.19 10.16
C TYR A 554 16.69 26.02 9.57
N THR A 555 17.87 25.94 10.17
CA THR A 555 19.08 26.61 9.69
C THR A 555 19.96 25.60 8.95
N VAL A 556 20.14 25.82 7.65
CA VAL A 556 20.99 25.00 6.77
C VAL A 556 22.42 24.95 7.32
N GLY A 557 23.02 23.75 7.35
CA GLY A 557 24.36 23.51 7.87
C GLY A 557 24.44 23.41 9.40
N VAL A 558 23.38 23.77 10.13
CA VAL A 558 23.29 23.63 11.59
C VAL A 558 22.31 22.52 11.98
N ASN A 559 21.09 22.60 11.47
CA ASN A 559 20.06 21.62 11.76
C ASN A 559 20.27 20.32 10.98
N LYS A 560 19.83 19.21 11.57
CA LYS A 560 19.78 17.89 10.93
C LYS A 560 18.36 17.63 10.45
N TYR A 561 18.19 16.71 9.51
CA TYR A 561 16.87 16.29 9.05
C TYR A 561 15.95 15.81 10.21
N ARG A 562 16.50 15.32 11.33
CA ARG A 562 15.74 14.97 12.55
C ARG A 562 15.24 16.16 13.38
N ASP A 563 15.59 17.39 13.01
CA ASP A 563 15.06 18.63 13.59
C ASP A 563 13.87 19.17 12.78
N TRP A 564 13.61 18.58 11.61
CA TRP A 564 12.46 18.87 10.77
C TRP A 564 11.29 17.98 11.17
N PHE A 565 10.14 18.55 11.50
CA PHE A 565 8.97 17.77 11.90
C PHE A 565 8.36 17.02 10.70
N TYR A 566 7.90 15.78 10.89
CA TYR A 566 7.52 14.90 9.76
C TYR A 566 6.33 15.40 8.92
N ALA A 567 5.44 16.22 9.51
CA ALA A 567 4.25 16.74 8.82
C ALA A 567 4.04 18.23 9.13
N HIS A 568 3.98 19.08 8.11
CA HIS A 568 3.65 20.50 8.24
C HIS A 568 2.15 20.66 8.40
N VAL A 569 1.74 20.80 9.65
CA VAL A 569 0.34 20.77 10.11
C VAL A 569 -0.05 22.07 10.78
N THR A 570 -1.35 22.26 10.94
CA THR A 570 -1.92 23.37 11.71
C THR A 570 -1.54 23.30 13.19
N ARG A 571 -1.57 24.45 13.88
CA ARG A 571 -1.40 24.53 15.33
C ARG A 571 -2.74 24.67 16.04
N SER A 572 -2.98 23.85 17.07
CA SER A 572 -4.21 23.91 17.86
C SER A 572 -4.20 25.11 18.81
N LYS A 573 -5.31 25.84 18.87
CA LYS A 573 -5.57 26.90 19.87
C LYS A 573 -6.56 26.47 20.95
N GLY A 574 -6.89 25.18 21.01
CA GLY A 574 -7.95 24.64 21.85
C GLY A 574 -9.34 24.85 21.24
N ASN A 575 -10.36 24.26 21.86
CA ASN A 575 -11.76 24.37 21.42
C ASN A 575 -11.99 24.03 19.93
N LYS A 576 -11.21 23.09 19.37
CA LYS A 576 -11.23 22.71 17.94
C LYS A 576 -10.98 23.88 16.97
N THR A 577 -10.24 24.89 17.44
CA THR A 577 -9.76 25.99 16.60
C THR A 577 -8.30 25.77 16.25
N TYR A 578 -7.95 26.06 15.00
CA TYR A 578 -6.63 25.81 14.45
C TYR A 578 -6.13 27.07 13.73
N GLU A 579 -4.82 27.26 13.73
CA GLU A 579 -4.20 28.34 12.97
C GLU A 579 -3.17 27.83 11.95
N PRO A 580 -2.97 28.59 10.86
CA PRO A 580 -1.91 28.34 9.89
C PRO A 580 -0.53 28.39 10.55
N THR A 581 0.39 27.55 10.08
CA THR A 581 1.79 27.52 10.54
C THR A 581 2.72 27.98 9.42
N THR A 582 3.84 28.60 9.79
CA THR A 582 4.83 29.15 8.85
C THR A 582 6.24 28.73 9.26
N TRP A 583 6.79 27.74 8.57
CA TRP A 583 8.15 27.25 8.81
C TRP A 583 9.17 28.14 8.10
N GLN A 584 10.38 28.22 8.65
CA GLN A 584 11.47 29.01 8.10
C GLN A 584 12.65 28.12 7.74
N ILE A 585 13.20 28.29 6.54
CA ILE A 585 14.51 27.76 6.16
C ILE A 585 15.48 28.94 6.09
N ILE A 586 16.42 28.99 7.02
CA ILE A 586 17.49 29.99 7.07
C ILE A 586 18.73 29.41 6.40
N PHE A 587 19.33 30.15 5.47
CA PHE A 587 20.58 29.76 4.84
C PHE A 587 21.46 30.97 4.54
N GLU A 588 22.77 30.74 4.45
CA GLU A 588 23.74 31.77 4.10
C GLU A 588 24.11 31.65 2.62
N HIS A 589 24.09 32.77 1.89
CA HIS A 589 24.66 32.88 0.54
C HIS A 589 25.98 33.65 0.63
N GLU A 590 27.09 32.93 0.82
CA GLU A 590 28.41 33.51 1.12
C GLU A 590 28.97 34.41 0.00
N GLN A 591 28.68 34.05 -1.26
CA GLN A 591 29.15 34.76 -2.44
C GLN A 591 28.14 35.81 -2.89
N ASP A 592 28.54 36.71 -3.79
CA ASP A 592 27.59 37.63 -4.43
C ASP A 592 26.52 36.83 -5.21
N ILE A 593 25.29 37.34 -5.22
CA ILE A 593 24.18 36.69 -5.92
C ILE A 593 24.46 36.66 -7.42
N ILE A 594 24.32 35.48 -8.02
CA ILE A 594 24.49 35.30 -9.46
C ILE A 594 23.20 35.76 -10.14
N SER A 595 23.31 36.68 -11.11
CA SER A 595 22.15 37.12 -11.89
C SER A 595 21.54 35.94 -12.65
N GLY A 596 20.22 35.79 -12.56
CA GLY A 596 19.46 34.73 -13.22
C GLY A 596 18.40 34.12 -12.29
N ASN A 597 17.79 33.02 -12.76
CA ASN A 597 16.81 32.29 -11.97
C ASN A 597 17.50 31.15 -11.22
N TYR A 598 17.41 31.21 -9.90
CA TYR A 598 17.60 30.06 -9.02
C TYR A 598 16.35 29.17 -9.13
N THR A 599 16.45 27.92 -8.70
CA THR A 599 15.29 27.01 -8.68
C THR A 599 15.16 26.34 -7.32
N LEU A 600 14.00 26.45 -6.70
CA LEU A 600 13.63 25.67 -5.53
C LEU A 600 12.83 24.44 -5.98
N GLN A 601 13.44 23.27 -5.91
CA GLN A 601 12.75 21.99 -6.06
C GLN A 601 12.08 21.63 -4.73
N LEU A 602 10.77 21.43 -4.76
CA LEU A 602 9.97 21.11 -3.58
C LEU A 602 9.15 19.85 -3.84
N ALA A 603 9.58 18.75 -3.23
CA ALA A 603 8.93 17.45 -3.30
C ALA A 603 8.16 17.16 -2.00
N LEU A 604 6.90 16.77 -2.15
CA LEU A 604 6.02 16.36 -1.06
C LEU A 604 5.76 14.86 -1.14
N ALA A 605 5.89 14.19 -0.01
CA ALA A 605 5.48 12.80 0.17
C ALA A 605 3.96 12.64 0.30
N SER A 606 3.26 13.70 0.72
CA SER A 606 1.80 13.69 0.94
C SER A 606 1.23 15.12 1.01
N ALA A 607 -0.06 15.25 0.68
CA ALA A 607 -0.84 16.45 0.92
C ALA A 607 -2.28 16.11 1.34
N ALA A 608 -2.80 16.81 2.34
CA ALA A 608 -4.17 16.68 2.83
C ALA A 608 -4.80 18.08 2.92
N ASP A 609 -5.71 18.38 1.98
CA ASP A 609 -6.45 19.64 1.88
C ASP A 609 -5.58 20.89 2.16
N ALA A 610 -4.40 20.93 1.56
CA ALA A 610 -3.37 21.91 1.87
C ALA A 610 -3.27 23.00 0.79
N ASP A 611 -2.85 24.18 1.20
CA ASP A 611 -2.33 25.23 0.30
C ASP A 611 -0.98 25.69 0.87
N LEU A 612 0.11 25.25 0.25
CA LEU A 612 1.47 25.57 0.66
C LEU A 612 1.95 26.79 -0.12
N GLN A 613 2.33 27.83 0.60
CA GLN A 613 2.82 29.09 0.06
C GLN A 613 4.29 29.27 0.37
N VAL A 614 5.06 29.78 -0.60
CA VAL A 614 6.50 30.03 -0.47
C VAL A 614 6.78 31.53 -0.63
N ARG A 615 7.57 32.08 0.29
CA ARG A 615 8.09 33.46 0.23
C ARG A 615 9.59 33.48 0.50
N PHE A 616 10.27 34.51 0.02
CA PHE A 616 11.71 34.69 0.18
C PHE A 616 11.95 36.05 0.84
N ASN A 617 12.70 36.04 1.95
CA ASN A 617 13.18 37.16 2.74
C ASN A 617 12.13 38.09 3.39
N ASP A 618 10.94 38.23 2.81
CA ASP A 618 9.82 38.99 3.38
C ASP A 618 8.57 38.10 3.48
N PRO A 619 8.13 37.75 4.71
CA PRO A 619 6.95 36.91 4.91
C PRO A 619 5.63 37.65 4.67
N SER A 620 5.64 38.98 4.54
CA SER A 620 4.45 39.82 4.39
C SER A 620 3.99 40.01 2.95
N ILE A 621 4.82 39.62 1.98
CA ILE A 621 4.54 39.77 0.55
C ILE A 621 3.21 39.09 0.14
N TYR A 622 2.41 39.83 -0.63
CA TYR A 622 1.14 39.38 -1.19
C TYR A 622 0.99 39.84 -2.65
N PRO A 623 0.72 38.94 -3.61
CA PRO A 623 0.58 37.48 -3.44
C PRO A 623 1.90 36.80 -3.04
N PRO A 624 1.89 35.57 -2.47
CA PRO A 624 3.13 34.81 -2.27
C PRO A 624 3.86 34.60 -3.60
N HIS A 625 5.18 34.43 -3.56
CA HIS A 625 5.98 34.13 -4.76
C HIS A 625 5.57 32.80 -5.42
N PHE A 626 5.10 31.84 -4.62
CA PHE A 626 4.50 30.61 -5.11
C PHE A 626 3.39 30.14 -4.16
N ALA A 627 2.34 29.54 -4.71
CA ALA A 627 1.31 28.83 -3.97
C ALA A 627 0.90 27.58 -4.74
N THR A 628 0.72 26.45 -4.05
CA THR A 628 0.22 25.22 -4.67
C THR A 628 -1.25 25.33 -5.08
N GLY A 629 -2.00 26.25 -4.46
CA GLY A 629 -3.46 26.15 -4.43
C GLY A 629 -3.89 24.97 -3.55
N LEU A 630 -5.19 24.66 -3.55
CA LEU A 630 -5.71 23.51 -2.81
C LEU A 630 -5.26 22.22 -3.48
N ILE A 631 -4.46 21.43 -2.77
CA ILE A 631 -3.97 20.12 -3.21
C ILE A 631 -4.21 19.05 -2.14
N GLY A 632 -4.19 17.79 -2.58
CA GLY A 632 -4.23 16.64 -1.70
C GLY A 632 -5.62 16.07 -1.45
N GLY A 633 -5.80 15.50 -0.26
CA GLY A 633 -7.00 14.71 0.11
C GLY A 633 -6.69 13.24 0.36
N ASP A 634 -5.41 12.87 0.40
CA ASP A 634 -4.96 11.51 0.71
C ASP A 634 -5.30 11.07 2.15
N ASN A 635 -5.42 12.05 3.06
CA ASN A 635 -5.63 11.88 4.49
C ASN A 635 -4.53 11.05 5.18
N ALA A 636 -3.29 11.05 4.67
CA ALA A 636 -2.20 10.27 5.26
C ALA A 636 -1.89 10.72 6.71
N ILE A 637 -2.00 12.02 7.01
CA ILE A 637 -1.82 12.58 8.36
C ILE A 637 -2.81 11.96 9.35
N ALA A 638 -4.10 11.94 9.02
CA ALA A 638 -5.14 11.34 9.86
C ALA A 638 -5.06 9.80 9.91
N ARG A 639 -4.48 9.18 8.89
CA ARG A 639 -4.41 7.71 8.73
C ARG A 639 -3.07 7.13 9.18
N HIS A 640 -2.29 7.87 9.98
CA HIS A 640 -1.01 7.42 10.54
C HIS A 640 -0.02 6.98 9.45
N GLY A 641 0.04 7.74 8.36
CA GLY A 641 0.98 7.56 7.26
C GLY A 641 2.20 8.46 7.38
N ILE A 642 3.17 8.21 6.49
CA ILE A 642 4.35 9.05 6.24
C ILE A 642 4.47 9.43 4.76
N HIS A 643 3.50 9.04 3.95
CA HIS A 643 3.34 9.37 2.54
C HIS A 643 1.91 9.09 2.09
N GLY A 644 1.54 9.69 0.97
CA GLY A 644 0.32 9.53 0.20
C GLY A 644 0.67 9.64 -1.27
N LEU A 645 0.05 10.57 -2.00
CA LEU A 645 0.50 10.92 -3.35
C LEU A 645 1.73 11.81 -3.32
N HIS A 646 2.65 11.56 -4.25
CA HIS A 646 3.84 12.38 -4.44
C HIS A 646 3.53 13.60 -5.31
N TRP A 647 4.08 14.75 -4.93
CA TRP A 647 3.97 16.02 -5.65
C TRP A 647 5.36 16.62 -5.81
N LEU A 648 5.68 17.13 -6.99
CA LEU A 648 6.93 17.84 -7.25
C LEU A 648 6.65 19.19 -7.89
N PHE A 649 7.20 20.23 -7.29
CA PHE A 649 7.14 21.60 -7.80
C PHE A 649 8.56 22.11 -8.06
N SER A 650 8.78 22.65 -9.26
CA SER A 650 9.99 23.40 -9.61
C SER A 650 9.65 24.88 -9.61
N ILE A 651 10.12 25.60 -8.60
CA ILE A 651 9.75 27.00 -8.36
C ILE A 651 10.91 27.89 -8.81
N ASP A 652 10.63 28.80 -9.75
CA ASP A 652 11.60 29.81 -10.17
C ASP A 652 11.81 30.87 -9.07
N VAL A 653 13.06 31.18 -8.78
CA VAL A 653 13.46 32.14 -7.76
C VAL A 653 14.36 33.18 -8.43
N PRO A 654 13.80 34.33 -8.88
CA PRO A 654 14.58 35.44 -9.40
C PRO A 654 15.66 35.89 -8.42
N SER A 655 16.85 36.20 -8.93
CA SER A 655 18.02 36.55 -8.12
C SER A 655 17.80 37.76 -7.19
N ASP A 656 16.93 38.70 -7.56
CA ASP A 656 16.60 39.89 -6.76
C ASP A 656 15.77 39.57 -5.49
N LEU A 657 15.21 38.36 -5.39
CA LEU A 657 14.60 37.86 -4.17
C LEU A 657 15.62 37.41 -3.12
N LEU A 658 16.89 37.24 -3.51
CA LEU A 658 17.98 36.77 -2.67
C LEU A 658 18.99 37.89 -2.41
N VAL A 659 19.67 37.82 -1.27
CA VAL A 659 20.71 38.77 -0.87
C VAL A 659 22.00 38.05 -0.52
N LYS A 660 23.14 38.74 -0.65
CA LYS A 660 24.39 38.23 -0.07
C LYS A 660 24.24 38.12 1.44
N GLY A 661 24.67 36.98 1.99
CA GLY A 661 24.57 36.66 3.40
C GLY A 661 23.28 35.94 3.76
N LYS A 662 22.67 36.29 4.89
CA LYS A 662 21.51 35.57 5.44
C LYS A 662 20.27 35.74 4.56
N ASN A 663 19.68 34.61 4.17
CA ASN A 663 18.39 34.52 3.49
C ASN A 663 17.42 33.64 4.29
N ILE A 664 16.12 33.86 4.10
CA ILE A 664 15.05 33.08 4.73
C ILE A 664 14.02 32.68 3.67
N VAL A 665 13.72 31.38 3.57
CA VAL A 665 12.54 30.88 2.85
C VAL A 665 11.43 30.65 3.88
N TYR A 666 10.26 31.23 3.65
CA TYR A 666 9.06 31.00 4.45
C TYR A 666 8.15 30.01 3.74
N LEU A 667 7.83 28.91 4.42
CA LEU A 667 6.88 27.91 3.97
C LEU A 667 5.63 28.02 4.84
N ARG A 668 4.54 28.57 4.30
CA ARG A 668 3.27 28.73 5.02
C ARG A 668 2.25 27.73 4.52
N GLN A 669 1.81 26.82 5.38
CA GLN A 669 0.58 26.08 5.13
C GLN A 669 -0.57 27.01 5.53
N SER A 670 -1.39 27.43 4.57
CA SER A 670 -2.34 28.54 4.76
C SER A 670 -3.71 28.11 5.30
N LYS A 671 -4.04 26.81 5.25
CA LYS A 671 -5.37 26.25 5.56
C LYS A 671 -5.42 25.64 6.95
N ALA A 672 -6.26 26.18 7.82
CA ALA A 672 -6.38 25.73 9.20
C ALA A 672 -7.83 25.56 9.68
N LEU A 673 -8.64 24.86 8.90
CA LEU A 673 -10.01 24.46 9.25
C LEU A 673 -10.07 23.15 10.03
N SER A 674 -9.04 22.30 9.94
CA SER A 674 -8.98 21.01 10.63
C SER A 674 -7.54 20.67 11.05
N PRO A 675 -7.34 19.77 12.04
CA PRO A 675 -6.00 19.38 12.50
C PRO A 675 -5.21 18.58 11.47
N PHE A 676 -5.88 18.08 10.43
CA PHE A 676 -5.31 17.17 9.44
C PHE A 676 -4.87 17.88 8.17
N GLN A 677 -5.14 19.18 8.05
CA GLN A 677 -4.70 19.94 6.88
C GLN A 677 -3.20 20.15 6.94
N GLY A 678 -2.50 19.77 5.89
CA GLY A 678 -1.05 19.78 5.91
C GLY A 678 -0.39 19.07 4.76
N VAL A 679 0.93 19.13 4.76
CA VAL A 679 1.79 18.41 3.81
C VAL A 679 2.84 17.62 4.56
N MET A 680 3.33 16.53 3.97
CA MET A 680 4.56 15.89 4.41
C MET A 680 5.60 16.11 3.32
N TYR A 681 6.78 16.57 3.71
CA TYR A 681 7.88 16.76 2.76
C TYR A 681 8.56 15.42 2.47
N ASP A 682 9.04 15.27 1.23
CA ASP A 682 9.99 14.24 0.83
C ASP A 682 11.39 14.89 0.79
N TYR A 683 11.52 15.93 -0.03
CA TYR A 683 12.81 16.54 -0.30
C TYR A 683 12.67 17.99 -0.77
N ILE A 684 13.58 18.86 -0.32
CA ILE A 684 13.66 20.26 -0.76
C ILE A 684 15.09 20.56 -1.17
N ARG A 685 15.28 21.23 -2.31
CA ARG A 685 16.60 21.62 -2.81
C ARG A 685 16.55 22.99 -3.45
N LEU A 686 17.50 23.86 -3.09
CA LEU A 686 17.76 25.11 -3.80
C LEU A 686 18.95 24.95 -4.76
N GLU A 687 18.75 25.35 -6.01
CA GLU A 687 19.74 25.31 -7.08
C GLU A 687 20.10 26.72 -7.53
N ARG A 688 21.39 26.96 -7.80
CA ARG A 688 21.85 28.22 -8.41
C ARG A 688 21.57 28.24 -9.92
N PRO A 689 21.59 29.40 -10.60
CA PRO A 689 21.47 29.44 -12.05
C PRO A 689 22.55 28.59 -12.72
N SER A 690 22.22 27.93 -13.84
CA SER A 690 23.22 27.24 -14.65
C SER A 690 24.32 28.23 -15.05
N SER A 691 25.56 27.92 -14.71
CA SER A 691 26.70 28.53 -15.37
C SER A 691 26.69 28.02 -16.80
N LYS A 692 26.19 28.82 -17.76
CA LYS A 692 26.40 28.56 -19.19
C LYS A 692 27.89 28.21 -19.35
N THR A 693 28.15 26.96 -19.71
CA THR A 693 29.47 26.54 -20.19
C THR A 693 29.42 26.54 -21.70
#